data_AF-X7ZNJ8-F1
#
_entry.id   AF-X7ZNJ8-F1
#
_cell.length_a   1.000
_cell.length_b   1.000
_cell.length_c   1.000
_cell.angle_alpha   90.00
_cell.angle_beta   90.00
_cell.angle_gamma   90.00
#
_symmetry.space_group_name_H-M   'P 1'
#
loop_
_entity.id
_entity.type
_entity.pdbx_description
1 polymer ?
#
loop_
_entity_poly.entity_id
_entity_poly.type
_entity_poly.pdbx_seq_one_letter_code
_entity_poly.pdbx_strand_id
1 'polypeptide(L)'
;MSYVFATPEIIATAATDLAGIRSSIEAATVAASAPTVPVQAAAADEISTAIAALFERHALAYREAYAQARAFHERFVQALAFGGSQYASAEAANVEQTLLDAVNGPTQFLLGRPLIGNGADGTATSPNGGAGGLLYGNGGNGFSPTTAGAPGGNGGSAGLIGNGGAGGSGGAGAAGGVGGNGGWLCGSGGAGGNGGAATVLGGSGGAGGAGGSAGLWGSGGDGGMGAAGSKGNAVTPGGSGGAGGGGGNAGWLAGTAGAGGDGGNAASGLNNLTASAGGAGGAGGHAGLFGTGGMGGTGGIGGTNSNSGPSAGAGGAGGAGGGGGYLSGDGGAGGAGGAGGQNLSGGPGITGGTGGAGGAGGAAGWLFGSGGTGGGGGVGGTTAASETGGAGGAGGNGGAGAWLSGNGGVAGSGGAGGQNAGTGPGGAGGTGGTGGSAGLIGNGGPGGAGGAGGNQLGGTGNGGAAGNGGSGGTGGWLYGNGGDGGDGGAGGKNSAGGSNSAGGAAGDGGAGGSARLIGAGGHGGQGGIGGSTAGRQSGAFGGAGGDGGSGGNGGWLAGDAGAGGNGGMGGSNTAAPGGAHNGNNGGSGGDGGNGGSGGNAGLFGNGGNAGGGGSGGSGGGANTGINGIALAPAGPGGTGGGGGSGGTGGSGGHSGLLIGDGGSGGSGGNGGNGGTGGNGGTAGSSGKGGNGGNGGNGGNAGDGGSGANGGLLYGNGGAGGVGGTGGTGGGGGTGTVAGGINGISGDGGSGGAGGPGGNAQTIGNGGDGGNGGDGGVGANPGTGGIGAAGGTGGTLFGVPGTHGADGTAT
;
A
#
# COMPACT_ATOMS: atom_id res chain seq x y z
N MET A 1 42.00 0.08 44.92
CA MET A 1 42.33 -1.34 44.70
C MET A 1 43.84 -1.44 44.57
N SER A 2 44.50 -2.38 45.25
CA SER A 2 45.95 -2.59 45.16
C SER A 2 46.31 -3.12 43.78
N TYR A 3 47.21 -2.45 43.07
CA TYR A 3 47.73 -2.93 41.79
C TYR A 3 48.59 -4.19 42.03
N VAL A 4 48.24 -5.29 41.37
CA VAL A 4 49.06 -6.49 41.30
C VAL A 4 49.99 -6.31 40.10
N PHE A 5 51.31 -6.26 40.34
CA PHE A 5 52.33 -6.29 39.30
C PHE A 5 52.73 -7.73 39.06
N ALA A 6 52.47 -8.26 37.86
CA ALA A 6 53.03 -9.53 37.39
C ALA A 6 54.12 -9.20 36.35
N THR A 7 55.16 -10.03 36.21
CA THR A 7 56.17 -9.89 35.14
C THR A 7 56.03 -11.10 34.22
N PRO A 8 55.24 -11.00 33.13
CA PRO A 8 54.91 -12.15 32.29
C PRO A 8 56.15 -12.88 31.73
N GLU A 9 57.24 -12.16 31.49
CA GLU A 9 58.52 -12.70 31.03
C GLU A 9 59.16 -13.63 32.07
N ILE A 10 59.06 -13.30 33.37
CA ILE A 10 59.58 -14.14 34.46
C ILE A 10 58.72 -15.40 34.60
N ILE A 11 57.40 -15.29 34.42
CA ILE A 11 56.47 -16.43 34.49
C ILE A 11 56.68 -17.39 33.31
N ALA A 12 56.88 -16.87 32.09
CA ALA A 12 57.18 -17.67 30.91
C ALA A 12 58.55 -18.37 31.02
N THR A 13 59.56 -17.68 31.56
CA THR A 13 60.88 -18.26 31.83
C THR A 13 60.77 -19.35 32.90
N ALA A 14 60.08 -19.09 34.00
CA ALA A 14 59.86 -20.08 35.06
C ALA A 14 59.10 -21.32 34.57
N ALA A 15 58.09 -21.17 33.71
CA ALA A 15 57.39 -22.30 33.09
C ALA A 15 58.33 -23.15 32.21
N THR A 16 59.24 -22.50 31.48
CA THR A 16 60.28 -23.16 30.65
C THR A 16 61.30 -23.89 31.53
N ASP A 17 61.80 -23.24 32.58
CA ASP A 17 62.74 -23.84 33.53
C ASP A 17 62.11 -25.02 34.28
N LEU A 18 60.85 -24.91 34.70
CA LEU A 18 60.10 -26.00 35.32
C LEU A 18 59.90 -27.18 34.36
N ALA A 19 59.68 -26.93 33.08
CA ALA A 19 59.66 -27.98 32.06
C ALA A 19 61.04 -28.64 31.87
N GLY A 20 62.12 -27.85 31.92
CA GLY A 20 63.50 -28.33 31.88
C GLY A 20 63.90 -29.17 33.10
N ILE A 21 63.53 -28.73 34.31
CA ILE A 21 63.72 -29.49 35.57
C ILE A 21 62.94 -30.80 35.50
N ARG A 22 61.70 -30.78 34.99
CA ARG A 22 60.96 -32.03 34.78
C ARG A 22 61.72 -32.96 33.85
N SER A 23 62.23 -32.47 32.73
CA SER A 23 62.99 -33.28 31.77
C SER A 23 64.25 -33.89 32.41
N SER A 24 64.97 -33.14 33.25
CA SER A 24 66.17 -33.65 33.94
C SER A 24 65.83 -34.67 35.02
N ILE A 25 64.74 -34.46 35.78
CA ILE A 25 64.26 -35.45 36.76
C ILE A 25 63.77 -36.71 36.03
N GLU A 26 63.05 -36.59 34.92
CA GLU A 26 62.58 -37.74 34.13
C GLU A 26 63.77 -38.54 33.59
N ALA A 27 64.81 -37.87 33.08
CA ALA A 27 66.06 -38.52 32.69
C ALA A 27 66.77 -39.21 33.86
N ALA A 28 66.82 -38.58 35.04
CA ALA A 28 67.42 -39.16 36.24
C ALA A 28 66.61 -40.36 36.77
N THR A 29 65.27 -40.29 36.76
CA THR A 29 64.38 -41.39 37.17
C THR A 29 64.49 -42.56 36.18
N VAL A 30 64.60 -42.30 34.88
CA VAL A 30 64.86 -43.34 33.87
C VAL A 30 66.24 -43.97 34.09
N ALA A 31 67.29 -43.17 34.32
CA ALA A 31 68.64 -43.69 34.58
C ALA A 31 68.70 -44.52 35.87
N ALA A 32 67.99 -44.10 36.92
CA ALA A 32 67.92 -44.80 38.20
C ALA A 32 67.09 -46.10 38.14
N SER A 33 66.25 -46.29 37.13
CA SER A 33 65.43 -47.50 37.00
C SER A 33 66.25 -48.79 36.83
N ALA A 34 67.40 -48.69 36.15
CA ALA A 34 68.27 -49.83 35.87
C ALA A 34 68.93 -50.43 37.14
N PRO A 35 69.50 -49.65 38.07
CA PRO A 35 70.07 -50.20 39.31
C PRO A 35 69.04 -50.49 40.43
N THR A 36 67.83 -49.93 40.38
CA THR A 36 66.90 -49.98 41.54
C THR A 36 65.77 -51.00 41.43
N VAL A 37 65.44 -51.47 40.22
CA VAL A 37 64.37 -52.46 40.02
C VAL A 37 64.89 -53.91 40.06
N PRO A 38 65.97 -54.30 39.36
CA PRO A 38 66.45 -55.68 39.34
C PRO A 38 67.42 -55.97 40.50
N VAL A 39 67.07 -55.59 41.74
CA VAL A 39 67.91 -55.85 42.92
C VAL A 39 67.89 -57.35 43.19
N GLN A 40 69.00 -58.02 42.87
CA GLN A 40 69.17 -59.45 43.13
C GLN A 40 69.44 -59.71 44.62
N ALA A 41 68.88 -60.79 45.15
CA ALA A 41 69.19 -61.26 46.50
C ALA A 41 70.69 -61.56 46.62
N ALA A 42 71.34 -61.03 47.67
CA ALA A 42 72.78 -61.19 47.87
C ALA A 42 73.22 -62.65 48.14
N ALA A 43 72.30 -63.46 48.65
CA ALA A 43 72.44 -64.90 48.84
C ALA A 43 71.06 -65.57 48.71
N ALA A 44 71.02 -66.91 48.59
CA ALA A 44 69.79 -67.68 48.34
C ALA A 44 68.89 -67.85 49.57
N ASP A 45 69.16 -67.14 50.67
CA ASP A 45 68.36 -67.19 51.88
C ASP A 45 67.09 -66.33 51.78
N GLU A 46 66.10 -66.68 52.60
CA GLU A 46 64.81 -66.02 52.63
C GLU A 46 64.90 -64.55 53.06
N ILE A 47 65.88 -64.17 53.88
CA ILE A 47 66.05 -62.78 54.35
C ILE A 47 66.57 -61.90 53.21
N SER A 48 67.62 -62.35 52.51
CA SER A 48 68.15 -61.66 51.32
C SER A 48 67.09 -61.52 50.22
N THR A 49 66.27 -62.55 50.02
CA THR A 49 65.15 -62.54 49.05
C THR A 49 64.03 -61.57 49.47
N ALA A 50 63.67 -61.55 50.76
CA ALA A 50 62.66 -60.62 51.28
C ALA A 50 63.11 -59.16 51.21
N ILE A 51 64.39 -58.89 51.48
CA ILE A 51 64.99 -57.55 51.36
C ILE A 51 64.99 -57.09 49.89
N ALA A 52 65.40 -57.95 48.95
CA ALA A 52 65.33 -57.67 47.51
C ALA A 52 63.90 -57.33 47.06
N ALA A 53 62.91 -58.12 47.48
CA ALA A 53 61.49 -57.88 47.18
C ALA A 53 60.94 -56.59 47.82
N LEU A 54 61.45 -56.18 48.98
CA LEU A 54 61.11 -54.89 49.59
C LEU A 54 61.62 -53.73 48.72
N PHE A 55 62.89 -53.80 48.28
CA PHE A 55 63.48 -52.77 47.41
C PHE A 55 62.77 -52.69 46.06
N GLU A 56 62.40 -53.82 45.45
CA GLU A 56 61.64 -53.84 44.20
C GLU A 56 60.23 -53.22 44.37
N ARG A 57 59.49 -53.60 45.43
CA ARG A 57 58.18 -52.97 45.73
C ARG A 57 58.31 -51.47 45.99
N HIS A 58 59.36 -51.06 46.69
CA HIS A 58 59.63 -49.65 46.93
C HIS A 58 59.90 -48.89 45.62
N ALA A 59 60.70 -49.47 44.72
CA ALA A 59 60.98 -48.90 43.40
C ALA A 59 59.73 -48.76 42.53
N LEU A 60 58.83 -49.74 42.55
CA LEU A 60 57.55 -49.67 41.81
C LEU A 60 56.58 -48.64 42.42
N ALA A 61 56.45 -48.59 43.74
CA ALA A 61 55.64 -47.57 44.42
C ALA A 61 56.17 -46.15 44.14
N TYR A 62 57.49 -45.98 44.10
CA TYR A 62 58.12 -44.72 43.71
C TYR A 62 57.78 -44.31 42.27
N ARG A 63 57.75 -45.26 41.32
CA ARG A 63 57.37 -44.98 39.91
C ARG A 63 55.92 -44.52 39.77
N GLU A 64 55.00 -45.12 40.50
CA GLU A 64 53.58 -44.72 40.47
C GLU A 64 53.38 -43.32 41.08
N ALA A 65 53.99 -43.07 42.24
CA ALA A 65 54.00 -41.74 42.85
C ALA A 65 54.62 -40.70 41.91
N TYR A 66 55.70 -41.04 41.21
CA TYR A 66 56.34 -40.18 40.23
C TYR A 66 55.44 -39.90 39.01
N ALA A 67 54.69 -40.89 38.51
CA ALA A 67 53.75 -40.68 37.41
C ALA A 67 52.62 -39.69 37.79
N GLN A 68 52.12 -39.77 39.02
CA GLN A 68 51.15 -38.81 39.56
C GLN A 68 51.77 -37.41 39.71
N ALA A 69 52.99 -37.33 40.26
CA ALA A 69 53.73 -36.07 40.38
C ALA A 69 53.98 -35.42 39.01
N ARG A 70 54.27 -36.22 37.97
CA ARG A 70 54.47 -35.75 36.60
C ARG A 70 53.22 -35.14 35.99
N ALA A 71 52.07 -35.80 36.14
CA ALA A 71 50.79 -35.29 35.64
C ALA A 71 50.36 -34.00 36.38
N PHE A 72 50.63 -33.92 37.68
CA PHE A 72 50.44 -32.68 38.44
C PHE A 72 51.34 -31.57 37.92
N HIS A 73 52.64 -31.85 37.75
CA HIS A 73 53.62 -30.89 37.26
C HIS A 73 53.28 -30.37 35.87
N GLU A 74 52.82 -31.24 34.95
CA GLU A 74 52.32 -30.83 33.63
C GLU A 74 51.18 -29.83 33.71
N ARG A 75 50.15 -30.14 34.49
CA ARG A 75 49.01 -29.23 34.68
C ARG A 75 49.42 -27.93 35.35
N PHE A 76 50.36 -27.99 36.28
CA PHE A 76 50.92 -26.82 36.95
C PHE A 76 51.65 -25.90 35.95
N VAL A 77 52.54 -26.45 35.12
CA VAL A 77 53.26 -25.67 34.09
C VAL A 77 52.31 -25.12 33.03
N GLN A 78 51.30 -25.90 32.60
CA GLN A 78 50.27 -25.44 31.67
C GLN A 78 49.44 -24.28 32.25
N ALA A 79 49.00 -24.41 33.51
CA ALA A 79 48.26 -23.35 34.20
C ALA A 79 49.12 -22.10 34.42
N LEU A 80 50.42 -22.27 34.72
CA LEU A 80 51.37 -21.18 34.90
C LEU A 80 51.62 -20.42 33.58
N ALA A 81 51.82 -21.14 32.47
CA ALA A 81 51.98 -20.55 31.15
C ALA A 81 50.70 -19.84 30.67
N PHE A 82 49.53 -20.44 30.90
CA PHE A 82 48.24 -19.82 30.61
C PHE A 82 48.05 -18.54 31.45
N GLY A 83 48.31 -18.59 32.76
CA GLY A 83 48.26 -17.42 33.63
C GLY A 83 49.19 -16.30 33.16
N GLY A 84 50.45 -16.61 32.81
CA GLY A 84 51.40 -15.65 32.26
C GLY A 84 50.90 -14.97 30.98
N SER A 85 50.27 -15.72 30.06
CA SER A 85 49.66 -15.15 28.85
C SER A 85 48.48 -14.22 29.13
N GLN A 86 47.67 -14.51 30.16
CA GLN A 86 46.56 -13.63 30.56
C GLN A 86 47.08 -12.30 31.14
N TYR A 87 48.14 -12.36 31.97
CA TYR A 87 48.78 -11.14 32.48
C TYR A 87 49.44 -10.33 31.35
N ALA A 88 50.16 -10.96 30.42
CA ALA A 88 50.73 -10.28 29.25
C ALA A 88 49.64 -9.58 28.41
N SER A 89 48.50 -10.24 28.19
CA SER A 89 47.38 -9.62 27.46
C SER A 89 46.73 -8.46 28.23
N ALA A 90 46.68 -8.53 29.57
CA ALA A 90 46.16 -7.45 30.40
C ALA A 90 47.12 -6.24 30.44
N GLU A 91 48.44 -6.49 30.45
CA GLU A 91 49.45 -5.44 30.34
C GLU A 91 49.43 -4.76 28.97
N ALA A 92 49.32 -5.54 27.89
CA ALA A 92 49.16 -5.00 26.54
C ALA A 92 47.93 -4.09 26.44
N ALA A 93 46.77 -4.52 26.97
CA ALA A 93 45.55 -3.71 27.01
C ALA A 93 45.71 -2.42 27.85
N ASN A 94 46.42 -2.49 28.98
CA ASN A 94 46.71 -1.31 29.82
C ASN A 94 47.68 -0.33 29.15
N VAL A 95 48.69 -0.82 28.41
CA VAL A 95 49.62 0.00 27.64
C VAL A 95 48.92 0.70 26.48
N GLU A 96 48.05 -0.01 25.77
CA GLU A 96 47.20 0.55 24.71
C GLU A 96 46.30 1.68 25.24
N GLN A 97 45.66 1.48 26.40
CA GLN A 97 44.85 2.53 27.05
C GLN A 97 45.70 3.73 27.48
N THR A 98 46.90 3.51 28.03
CA THR A 98 47.81 4.58 28.44
C THR A 98 48.27 5.42 27.23
N LEU A 99 48.54 4.78 26.10
CA LEU A 99 48.87 5.46 24.85
C LEU A 99 47.68 6.26 24.30
N LEU A 100 46.48 5.71 24.32
CA LEU A 100 45.26 6.43 23.94
C LEU A 100 45.00 7.64 24.85
N ASP A 101 45.19 7.51 26.15
CA ASP A 101 45.04 8.60 27.11
C ASP A 101 46.09 9.70 26.87
N ALA A 102 47.33 9.33 26.53
CA ALA A 102 48.39 10.28 26.18
C ALA A 102 48.08 11.02 24.85
N VAL A 103 47.53 10.32 23.85
CA VAL A 103 47.13 10.89 22.56
C VAL A 103 45.90 11.81 22.72
N ASN A 104 44.95 11.43 23.56
CA ASN A 104 43.69 12.16 23.76
C ASN A 104 43.79 13.29 24.79
N GLY A 105 44.74 13.23 25.72
CA GLY A 105 44.88 14.18 26.83
C GLY A 105 44.86 15.65 26.40
N PRO A 106 45.65 16.08 25.39
CA PRO A 106 45.66 17.47 24.93
C PRO A 106 44.30 17.95 24.41
N THR A 107 43.60 17.17 23.58
CA THR A 107 42.30 17.57 23.02
C THR A 107 41.18 17.45 24.04
N GLN A 108 41.26 16.46 24.93
CA GLN A 108 40.32 16.32 26.05
C GLN A 108 40.40 17.52 26.99
N PHE A 109 41.61 18.06 27.21
CA PHE A 109 41.81 19.28 28.02
C PHE A 109 41.35 20.56 27.29
N LEU A 110 41.71 20.72 26.01
CA LEU A 110 41.46 21.96 25.27
C LEU A 110 40.03 22.09 24.73
N LEU A 111 39.45 20.97 24.31
CA LEU A 111 38.19 20.93 23.54
C LEU A 111 37.12 20.05 24.20
N GLY A 112 37.43 19.44 25.35
CA GLY A 112 36.50 18.57 26.07
C GLY A 112 36.19 17.25 25.35
N ARG A 113 36.98 16.88 24.32
CA ARG A 113 36.72 15.73 23.44
C ARG A 113 38.01 14.98 23.10
N PRO A 114 37.96 13.63 23.00
CA PRO A 114 39.12 12.87 22.60
C PRO A 114 39.45 13.14 21.13
N LEU A 115 40.71 12.96 20.75
CA LEU A 115 41.12 13.02 19.35
C LEU A 115 40.67 11.75 18.61
N ILE A 116 40.85 10.60 19.27
CA ILE A 116 40.50 9.26 18.79
C ILE A 116 39.76 8.51 19.90
N GLY A 117 38.58 7.99 19.59
CA GLY A 117 37.79 7.18 20.52
C GLY A 117 36.30 7.33 20.26
N ASN A 118 35.52 6.29 20.58
CA ASN A 118 34.08 6.38 20.48
C ASN A 118 33.51 7.29 21.57
N GLY A 119 32.37 7.90 21.30
CA GLY A 119 31.60 8.60 22.30
C GLY A 119 31.04 7.62 23.33
N ALA A 120 30.96 8.05 24.58
CA ALA A 120 30.36 7.24 25.63
C ALA A 120 28.86 7.07 25.38
N ASP A 121 28.34 5.86 25.56
CA ASP A 121 26.90 5.64 25.52
C ASP A 121 26.21 6.41 26.67
N GLY A 122 25.00 6.88 26.39
CA GLY A 122 24.16 7.55 27.35
C GLY A 122 23.83 6.65 28.54
N THR A 123 23.64 7.25 29.69
CA THR A 123 23.27 6.59 30.95
C THR A 123 22.02 7.23 31.55
N ALA A 124 21.46 6.63 32.58
CA ALA A 124 20.27 7.18 33.24
C ALA A 124 20.43 8.63 33.75
N THR A 125 21.64 9.06 34.11
CA THR A 125 21.93 10.41 34.61
C THR A 125 22.41 11.38 33.52
N SER A 126 22.94 10.85 32.41
CA SER A 126 23.29 11.62 31.21
C SER A 126 22.77 10.87 29.99
N PRO A 127 21.49 11.06 29.63
CA PRO A 127 20.82 10.18 28.67
C PRO A 127 21.39 10.25 27.25
N ASN A 128 21.97 11.37 26.85
CA ASN A 128 22.50 11.51 25.50
C ASN A 128 23.83 10.77 25.36
N GLY A 129 24.02 10.13 24.22
CA GLY A 129 25.31 9.61 23.81
C GLY A 129 26.31 10.75 23.62
N GLY A 130 27.52 10.55 24.12
CA GLY A 130 28.65 11.46 23.93
C GLY A 130 29.08 11.51 22.47
N ALA A 131 29.65 12.65 22.06
CA ALA A 131 30.23 12.76 20.73
C ALA A 131 31.47 11.86 20.60
N GLY A 132 31.66 11.28 19.40
CA GLY A 132 32.89 10.58 19.05
C GLY A 132 34.10 11.52 19.03
N GLY A 133 35.29 10.92 18.95
CA GLY A 133 36.56 11.65 18.85
C GLY A 133 36.61 12.56 17.63
N LEU A 134 37.42 13.62 17.71
CA LEU A 134 37.49 14.64 16.67
C LEU A 134 37.93 14.09 15.31
N LEU A 135 38.85 13.12 15.28
CA LEU A 135 39.34 12.51 14.05
C LEU A 135 38.70 11.16 13.76
N TYR A 136 38.72 10.25 14.73
CA TYR A 136 38.18 8.91 14.56
C TYR A 136 37.36 8.49 15.77
N GLY A 137 36.16 8.01 15.52
CA GLY A 137 35.29 7.47 16.56
C GLY A 137 33.83 7.62 16.22
N ASN A 138 33.07 6.57 16.51
CA ASN A 138 31.62 6.60 16.42
C ASN A 138 31.06 7.46 17.56
N GLY A 139 29.89 8.07 17.36
CA GLY A 139 29.14 8.64 18.46
C GLY A 139 28.58 7.55 19.39
N GLY A 140 28.40 7.89 20.67
CA GLY A 140 27.78 6.98 21.62
C GLY A 140 26.27 6.84 21.38
N ASN A 141 25.71 5.69 21.70
CA ASN A 141 24.26 5.47 21.63
C ASN A 141 23.55 6.27 22.72
N GLY A 142 22.34 6.72 22.44
CA GLY A 142 21.46 7.33 23.44
C GLY A 142 20.92 6.28 24.42
N PHE A 143 20.69 6.72 25.65
CA PHE A 143 20.08 5.89 26.69
C PHE A 143 18.60 5.65 26.43
N SER A 144 18.14 4.43 26.67
CA SER A 144 16.73 4.05 26.60
C SER A 144 16.13 3.99 28.01
N PRO A 145 15.51 5.07 28.51
CA PRO A 145 14.88 5.05 29.82
C PRO A 145 13.65 4.13 29.87
N THR A 146 13.46 3.48 31.02
CA THR A 146 12.22 2.75 31.34
C THR A 146 11.22 3.62 32.10
N THR A 147 11.66 4.77 32.62
CA THR A 147 10.83 5.72 33.35
C THR A 147 9.80 6.35 32.41
N ALA A 148 8.52 6.29 32.78
CA ALA A 148 7.45 6.90 32.00
C ALA A 148 7.67 8.42 31.81
N GLY A 149 7.37 8.93 30.62
CA GLY A 149 7.55 10.34 30.26
C GLY A 149 9.00 10.78 30.03
N ALA A 150 10.01 9.94 30.32
CA ALA A 150 11.40 10.28 30.05
C ALA A 150 11.73 10.06 28.56
N PRO A 151 12.19 11.09 27.83
CA PRO A 151 12.55 10.94 26.43
C PRO A 151 13.77 10.05 26.27
N GLY A 152 13.84 9.36 25.13
CA GLY A 152 15.03 8.64 24.72
C GLY A 152 16.21 9.59 24.59
N GLY A 153 17.38 9.16 25.03
CA GLY A 153 18.61 9.92 24.86
C GLY A 153 18.95 10.07 23.38
N ASN A 154 19.45 11.22 22.99
CA ASN A 154 19.93 11.41 21.63
C ASN A 154 21.22 10.61 21.40
N GLY A 155 21.41 10.08 20.20
CA GLY A 155 22.69 9.53 19.77
C GLY A 155 23.74 10.62 19.63
N GLY A 156 24.97 10.29 19.98
CA GLY A 156 26.12 11.17 19.82
C GLY A 156 26.52 11.30 18.36
N SER A 157 26.97 12.48 17.94
CA SER A 157 27.55 12.65 16.60
C SER A 157 29.00 12.16 16.56
N ALA A 158 29.42 11.62 15.43
CA ALA A 158 30.84 11.36 15.17
C ALA A 158 31.60 12.67 14.87
N GLY A 159 32.94 12.60 14.84
CA GLY A 159 33.82 13.70 14.45
C GLY A 159 34.07 13.75 12.94
N LEU A 160 35.31 13.55 12.53
CA LEU A 160 35.69 13.51 11.11
C LEU A 160 35.34 12.16 10.47
N ILE A 161 35.73 11.05 11.10
CA ILE A 161 35.49 9.68 10.66
C ILE A 161 34.78 8.90 11.76
N GLY A 162 33.64 8.29 11.42
CA GLY A 162 32.88 7.45 12.35
C GLY A 162 31.38 7.57 12.11
N ASN A 163 30.63 6.58 12.56
CA ASN A 163 29.17 6.58 12.44
C ASN A 163 28.55 7.32 13.62
N GLY A 164 27.42 7.98 13.38
CA GLY A 164 26.61 8.54 14.46
C GLY A 164 26.05 7.43 15.35
N GLY A 165 25.90 7.71 16.65
CA GLY A 165 25.28 6.79 17.58
C GLY A 165 23.77 6.70 17.38
N ALA A 166 23.16 5.56 17.69
CA ALA A 166 21.71 5.43 17.63
C ALA A 166 21.03 6.26 18.71
N GLY A 167 19.82 6.78 18.44
CA GLY A 167 18.96 7.35 19.47
C GLY A 167 18.39 6.27 20.39
N GLY A 168 18.28 6.57 21.68
CA GLY A 168 17.64 5.70 22.65
C GLY A 168 16.12 5.68 22.50
N SER A 169 15.46 4.59 22.87
CA SER A 169 14.00 4.52 22.84
C SER A 169 13.39 5.36 23.96
N GLY A 170 12.25 6.01 23.71
CA GLY A 170 11.52 6.74 24.74
C GLY A 170 10.97 5.83 25.83
N GLY A 171 10.96 6.31 27.07
CA GLY A 171 10.16 5.72 28.14
C GLY A 171 8.67 5.88 27.84
N ALA A 172 7.81 5.18 28.57
CA ALA A 172 6.38 5.10 28.23
C ALA A 172 5.74 6.47 27.94
N GLY A 173 5.14 6.62 26.75
CA GLY A 173 4.50 7.87 26.26
C GLY A 173 5.47 8.97 25.81
N ALA A 174 6.78 8.77 25.91
CA ALA A 174 7.79 9.77 25.58
C ALA A 174 8.43 9.52 24.21
N ALA A 175 8.94 10.57 23.58
CA ALA A 175 9.61 10.46 22.29
C ALA A 175 10.91 9.65 22.37
N GLY A 176 11.25 8.96 21.29
CA GLY A 176 12.59 8.41 21.08
C GLY A 176 13.60 9.52 20.82
N GLY A 177 14.86 9.24 21.14
CA GLY A 177 15.96 10.17 20.90
C GLY A 177 16.32 10.23 19.42
N VAL A 178 16.83 11.37 18.96
CA VAL A 178 17.32 11.47 17.58
C VAL A 178 18.61 10.68 17.40
N GLY A 179 18.83 10.12 16.22
CA GLY A 179 20.11 9.52 15.85
C GLY A 179 21.19 10.59 15.69
N GLY A 180 22.43 10.23 16.04
CA GLY A 180 23.58 11.12 15.89
C GLY A 180 24.03 11.26 14.44
N ASN A 181 24.65 12.37 14.10
CA ASN A 181 25.19 12.55 12.76
C ASN A 181 26.45 11.69 12.55
N GLY A 182 26.60 11.17 11.33
CA GLY A 182 27.83 10.54 10.87
C GLY A 182 28.98 11.55 10.76
N GLY A 183 30.19 11.02 10.59
CA GLY A 183 31.41 11.82 10.51
C GLY A 183 31.38 12.77 9.32
N TRP A 184 32.01 13.93 9.47
CA TRP A 184 32.03 14.95 8.42
C TRP A 184 32.62 14.43 7.11
N LEU A 185 33.69 13.63 7.17
CA LEU A 185 34.32 13.03 5.99
C LEU A 185 33.67 11.70 5.62
N CYS A 186 33.58 10.78 6.56
CA CYS A 186 32.95 9.50 6.31
C CYS A 186 32.29 8.92 7.55
N GLY A 187 31.08 8.42 7.35
CA GLY A 187 30.32 7.70 8.35
C GLY A 187 28.82 7.88 8.14
N SER A 188 28.08 6.83 8.46
CA SER A 188 26.62 6.88 8.39
C SER A 188 26.04 7.64 9.58
N GLY A 189 24.88 8.26 9.39
CA GLY A 189 24.07 8.72 10.50
C GLY A 189 23.56 7.53 11.34
N GLY A 190 23.33 7.77 12.63
CA GLY A 190 22.73 6.80 13.52
C GLY A 190 21.21 6.73 13.33
N ALA A 191 20.61 5.57 13.58
CA ALA A 191 19.15 5.44 13.55
C ALA A 191 18.50 6.27 14.68
N GLY A 192 17.29 6.77 14.44
CA GLY A 192 16.45 7.38 15.47
C GLY A 192 15.89 6.33 16.42
N GLY A 193 15.71 6.70 17.69
CA GLY A 193 15.12 5.84 18.69
C GLY A 193 13.61 5.72 18.52
N ASN A 194 13.04 4.56 18.85
CA ASN A 194 11.59 4.39 18.82
C ASN A 194 10.92 5.22 19.95
N GLY A 195 9.70 5.69 19.71
CA GLY A 195 8.87 6.24 20.77
C GLY A 195 8.55 5.20 21.84
N GLY A 196 8.20 5.66 23.04
CA GLY A 196 7.72 4.79 24.11
C GLY A 196 6.21 4.60 24.05
N ALA A 197 5.75 3.35 24.11
CA ALA A 197 4.32 3.07 24.18
C ALA A 197 3.71 3.67 25.45
N ALA A 198 2.58 4.34 25.33
CA ALA A 198 1.95 4.94 26.51
C ALA A 198 1.45 3.85 27.46
N THR A 199 1.66 4.06 28.76
CA THR A 199 1.12 3.21 29.84
C THR A 199 0.12 3.96 30.74
N VAL A 200 0.10 5.30 30.65
CA VAL A 200 -0.89 6.15 31.32
C VAL A 200 -2.19 6.06 30.54
N LEU A 201 -3.30 5.90 31.27
CA LEU A 201 -4.65 5.83 30.71
C LEU A 201 -4.94 6.99 29.76
N GLY A 202 -5.32 6.68 28.53
CA GLY A 202 -5.55 7.67 27.46
C GLY A 202 -4.32 8.45 26.98
N GLY A 203 -3.13 8.11 27.47
CA GLY A 203 -1.88 8.76 27.07
C GLY A 203 -1.51 8.42 25.63
N SER A 204 -1.01 9.41 24.89
CA SER A 204 -0.52 9.24 23.52
C SER A 204 0.81 8.49 23.48
N GLY A 205 0.99 7.66 22.47
CA GLY A 205 2.28 7.01 22.21
C GLY A 205 3.35 8.05 21.87
N GLY A 206 4.57 7.77 22.29
CA GLY A 206 5.72 8.62 21.98
C GLY A 206 6.02 8.64 20.49
N ALA A 207 6.47 9.78 19.98
CA ALA A 207 6.98 9.87 18.60
C ALA A 207 8.32 9.16 18.46
N GLY A 208 8.61 8.61 17.28
CA GLY A 208 9.94 8.16 16.93
C GLY A 208 10.91 9.33 16.75
N GLY A 209 12.17 9.11 17.11
CA GLY A 209 13.25 10.06 16.87
C GLY A 209 13.66 10.07 15.40
N ALA A 210 14.08 11.22 14.89
CA ALA A 210 14.63 11.30 13.53
C ALA A 210 15.96 10.54 13.43
N GLY A 211 16.25 9.98 12.26
CA GLY A 211 17.56 9.44 11.93
C GLY A 211 18.60 10.54 11.74
N GLY A 212 19.85 10.24 12.07
CA GLY A 212 20.98 11.14 11.89
C GLY A 212 21.39 11.27 10.43
N SER A 213 21.95 12.41 10.05
CA SER A 213 22.45 12.61 8.68
C SER A 213 23.91 12.15 8.55
N ALA A 214 24.34 11.75 7.36
CA ALA A 214 25.75 11.57 7.03
C ALA A 214 26.41 12.88 6.57
N GLY A 215 27.74 12.95 6.63
CA GLY A 215 28.54 14.10 6.21
C GLY A 215 28.84 14.12 4.71
N LEU A 216 30.09 13.88 4.32
CA LEU A 216 30.50 13.85 2.91
C LEU A 216 30.20 12.49 2.26
N TRP A 217 30.57 11.39 2.94
CA TRP A 217 30.28 10.02 2.52
C TRP A 217 29.53 9.26 3.61
N GLY A 218 28.52 8.49 3.22
CA GLY A 218 27.79 7.61 4.13
C GLY A 218 26.28 7.68 3.91
N SER A 219 25.57 6.74 4.52
CA SER A 219 24.12 6.69 4.48
C SER A 219 23.49 7.50 5.61
N GLY A 220 22.31 8.05 5.36
CA GLY A 220 21.47 8.58 6.43
C GLY A 220 20.98 7.44 7.34
N GLY A 221 20.76 7.73 8.61
CA GLY A 221 20.14 6.79 9.55
C GLY A 221 18.63 6.74 9.37
N ASP A 222 18.01 5.60 9.63
CA ASP A 222 16.55 5.48 9.58
C ASP A 222 15.88 6.22 10.74
N GLY A 223 14.66 6.71 10.53
CA GLY A 223 13.81 7.27 11.57
C GLY A 223 13.25 6.17 12.49
N GLY A 224 13.12 6.49 13.78
CA GLY A 224 12.51 5.59 14.75
C GLY A 224 11.00 5.47 14.55
N MET A 225 10.42 4.35 14.95
CA MET A 225 8.97 4.15 14.89
C MET A 225 8.26 4.98 15.97
N GLY A 226 7.09 5.50 15.64
CA GLY A 226 6.13 6.01 16.62
C GLY A 226 5.48 4.86 17.39
N ALA A 227 5.18 5.10 18.66
CA ALA A 227 4.64 4.07 19.54
C ALA A 227 3.12 4.12 19.67
N ALA A 228 2.54 3.03 20.17
CA ALA A 228 1.10 2.94 20.37
C ALA A 228 0.63 3.85 21.53
N GLY A 229 -0.58 4.41 21.36
CA GLY A 229 -1.33 5.04 22.45
C GLY A 229 -1.85 4.03 23.47
N SER A 230 -2.20 4.51 24.66
CA SER A 230 -2.78 3.70 25.73
C SER A 230 -4.31 3.71 25.68
N LYS A 231 -4.94 2.62 26.09
CA LYS A 231 -6.42 2.51 26.14
C LYS A 231 -7.01 3.62 27.01
N GLY A 232 -8.17 4.12 26.60
CA GLY A 232 -8.98 5.05 27.39
C GLY A 232 -9.88 4.33 28.40
N ASN A 233 -10.73 5.08 29.09
CA ASN A 233 -11.85 4.57 29.89
C ASN A 233 -13.12 5.40 29.61
N ALA A 234 -14.18 5.18 30.40
CA ALA A 234 -15.48 5.82 30.20
C ALA A 234 -15.48 7.37 30.17
N VAL A 235 -14.44 8.05 30.68
CA VAL A 235 -14.34 9.51 30.74
C VAL A 235 -13.03 10.03 30.15
N THR A 236 -12.18 9.15 29.62
CA THR A 236 -10.85 9.48 29.07
C THR A 236 -10.71 8.82 27.71
N PRO A 237 -10.49 9.58 26.62
CA PRO A 237 -10.28 9.00 25.29
C PRO A 237 -9.12 8.01 25.26
N GLY A 238 -9.11 7.10 24.28
CA GLY A 238 -7.90 6.36 23.95
C GLY A 238 -6.80 7.31 23.48
N GLY A 239 -5.54 6.99 23.75
CA GLY A 239 -4.42 7.81 23.30
C GLY A 239 -4.17 7.68 21.80
N SER A 240 -3.66 8.77 21.20
CA SER A 240 -3.21 8.76 19.81
C SER A 240 -1.94 7.92 19.64
N GLY A 241 -1.72 7.42 18.43
CA GLY A 241 -0.42 6.87 18.07
C GLY A 241 0.63 7.98 17.95
N GLY A 242 1.88 7.67 18.29
CA GLY A 242 3.00 8.57 18.07
C GLY A 242 3.39 8.62 16.60
N ALA A 243 3.86 9.77 16.10
CA ALA A 243 4.37 9.85 14.72
C ALA A 243 5.69 9.10 14.57
N GLY A 244 5.97 8.57 13.38
CA GLY A 244 7.29 8.06 13.03
C GLY A 244 8.31 9.19 12.84
N GLY A 245 9.57 8.91 13.14
CA GLY A 245 10.68 9.84 12.94
C GLY A 245 11.06 9.95 11.46
N GLY A 246 11.51 11.12 11.02
CA GLY A 246 12.05 11.27 9.67
C GLY A 246 13.37 10.53 9.48
N GLY A 247 13.62 10.02 8.28
CA GLY A 247 14.91 9.47 7.90
C GLY A 247 15.99 10.55 7.75
N GLY A 248 17.23 10.20 8.04
CA GLY A 248 18.38 11.08 7.90
C GLY A 248 18.82 11.25 6.45
N ASN A 249 19.44 12.38 6.14
CA ASN A 249 19.97 12.62 4.81
C ASN A 249 21.24 11.81 4.56
N ALA A 250 21.45 11.38 3.31
CA ALA A 250 22.70 10.76 2.90
C ALA A 250 23.85 11.77 2.86
N GLY A 251 25.07 11.25 2.71
CA GLY A 251 26.27 12.07 2.54
C GLY A 251 26.22 12.88 1.25
N TRP A 252 26.87 14.05 1.27
CA TRP A 252 26.83 14.99 0.14
C TRP A 252 27.35 14.40 -1.17
N LEU A 253 28.39 13.56 -1.17
CA LEU A 253 28.91 12.94 -2.39
C LEU A 253 28.16 11.68 -2.75
N ALA A 254 28.11 10.70 -1.85
CA ALA A 254 27.33 9.48 -2.08
C ALA A 254 26.84 8.83 -0.79
N GLY A 255 25.69 8.18 -0.93
CA GLY A 255 25.10 7.31 0.07
C GLY A 255 23.60 7.17 -0.18
N THR A 256 22.97 6.20 0.49
CA THR A 256 21.52 6.08 0.52
C THR A 256 20.96 6.89 1.68
N ALA A 257 19.86 7.58 1.48
CA ALA A 257 19.21 8.28 2.57
C ALA A 257 18.40 7.32 3.44
N GLY A 258 18.20 7.67 4.71
CA GLY A 258 17.50 6.83 5.66
C GLY A 258 16.00 6.81 5.40
N ALA A 259 15.35 5.67 5.69
CA ALA A 259 13.90 5.57 5.64
C ALA A 259 13.25 6.35 6.80
N GLY A 260 12.03 6.83 6.61
CA GLY A 260 11.19 7.33 7.70
C GLY A 260 10.62 6.17 8.52
N GLY A 261 10.45 6.39 9.81
CA GLY A 261 9.84 5.41 10.71
C GLY A 261 8.33 5.33 10.55
N ASP A 262 7.74 4.19 10.88
CA ASP A 262 6.29 4.02 10.87
C ASP A 262 5.60 4.81 11.98
N GLY A 263 4.36 5.24 11.73
CA GLY A 263 3.49 5.82 12.73
C GLY A 263 2.90 4.76 13.66
N GLY A 264 2.78 5.09 14.95
CA GLY A 264 2.20 4.23 15.96
C GLY A 264 0.68 4.11 15.84
N ASN A 265 0.12 2.99 16.31
CA ASN A 265 -1.32 2.80 16.33
C ASN A 265 -1.97 3.61 17.46
N ALA A 266 -3.14 4.19 17.20
CA ALA A 266 -3.98 4.69 18.28
C ALA A 266 -4.60 3.55 19.07
N ALA A 267 -4.94 3.86 20.32
CA ALA A 267 -5.65 2.94 21.19
C ALA A 267 -7.16 3.09 21.09
N SER A 268 -7.86 2.04 21.52
CA SER A 268 -9.31 2.03 21.62
C SER A 268 -9.83 3.06 22.63
N GLY A 269 -10.86 3.81 22.26
CA GLY A 269 -11.70 4.58 23.19
C GLY A 269 -12.80 3.72 23.81
N LEU A 270 -13.17 4.01 25.06
CA LEU A 270 -14.35 3.46 25.74
C LEU A 270 -15.32 4.63 26.02
N ASN A 271 -16.62 4.49 25.70
CA ASN A 271 -17.70 5.47 25.98
C ASN A 271 -17.67 6.77 25.15
N ASN A 272 -18.63 7.69 25.41
CA ASN A 272 -19.11 8.90 24.70
C ASN A 272 -18.08 9.92 24.12
N LEU A 273 -16.79 9.56 23.97
CA LEU A 273 -15.73 10.42 23.43
C LEU A 273 -15.13 9.81 22.16
N THR A 274 -14.66 10.67 21.25
CA THR A 274 -14.02 10.29 19.99
C THR A 274 -12.75 9.48 20.24
N ALA A 275 -12.56 8.38 19.50
CA ALA A 275 -11.30 7.63 19.55
C ALA A 275 -10.18 8.39 18.83
N SER A 276 -8.94 8.18 19.26
CA SER A 276 -7.80 8.96 18.76
C SER A 276 -7.25 8.46 17.44
N ALA A 277 -6.57 9.34 16.70
CA ALA A 277 -5.97 9.01 15.41
C ALA A 277 -4.64 8.23 15.55
N GLY A 278 -4.37 7.39 14.56
CA GLY A 278 -3.05 6.77 14.37
C GLY A 278 -2.00 7.84 14.07
N GLY A 279 -0.74 7.56 14.43
CA GLY A 279 0.38 8.45 14.16
C GLY A 279 0.73 8.48 12.67
N ALA A 280 1.19 9.62 12.16
CA ALA A 280 1.69 9.68 10.79
C ALA A 280 3.03 8.94 10.66
N GLY A 281 3.32 8.39 9.48
CA GLY A 281 4.65 7.90 9.13
C GLY A 281 5.64 9.03 8.92
N GLY A 282 6.91 8.79 9.22
CA GLY A 282 8.00 9.74 9.01
C GLY A 282 8.37 9.86 7.54
N ALA A 283 8.80 11.04 7.10
CA ALA A 283 9.33 11.21 5.75
C ALA A 283 10.68 10.50 5.59
N GLY A 284 10.97 9.98 4.40
CA GLY A 284 12.31 9.50 4.05
C GLY A 284 13.31 10.63 3.87
N GLY A 285 14.58 10.38 4.15
CA GLY A 285 15.66 11.34 3.99
C GLY A 285 16.02 11.59 2.53
N HIS A 286 16.70 12.71 2.26
CA HIS A 286 17.17 13.05 0.91
C HIS A 286 18.59 12.54 0.66
N ALA A 287 18.88 12.10 -0.57
CA ALA A 287 20.24 11.81 -1.00
C ALA A 287 21.03 13.10 -1.36
N GLY A 288 22.36 12.98 -1.41
CA GLY A 288 23.28 14.07 -1.75
C GLY A 288 23.43 14.26 -3.25
N LEU A 289 24.65 14.09 -3.77
CA LEU A 289 24.98 14.20 -5.20
C LEU A 289 24.67 12.89 -5.95
N PHE A 290 25.03 11.76 -5.35
CA PHE A 290 24.72 10.41 -5.83
C PHE A 290 23.98 9.61 -4.76
N GLY A 291 23.02 8.78 -5.19
CA GLY A 291 22.35 7.81 -4.34
C GLY A 291 20.84 8.00 -4.28
N THR A 292 20.15 7.07 -3.63
CA THR A 292 18.69 7.01 -3.63
C THR A 292 18.08 7.70 -2.42
N GLY A 293 16.92 8.33 -2.62
CA GLY A 293 16.11 8.88 -1.55
C GLY A 293 15.56 7.78 -0.63
N GLY A 294 15.34 8.12 0.63
CA GLY A 294 14.80 7.19 1.62
C GLY A 294 13.31 6.96 1.43
N MET A 295 12.81 5.78 1.79
CA MET A 295 11.37 5.53 1.77
C MET A 295 10.67 6.28 2.90
N GLY A 296 9.42 6.71 2.69
CA GLY A 296 8.57 7.20 3.76
C GLY A 296 7.98 6.06 4.59
N GLY A 297 7.79 6.29 5.89
CA GLY A 297 7.17 5.33 6.81
C GLY A 297 5.66 5.21 6.62
N THR A 298 5.09 4.09 6.99
CA THR A 298 3.63 3.87 6.94
C THR A 298 2.91 4.63 8.06
N GLY A 299 1.66 5.02 7.84
CA GLY A 299 0.81 5.61 8.86
C GLY A 299 0.21 4.56 9.81
N GLY A 300 0.04 4.91 11.07
CA GLY A 300 -0.53 4.04 12.10
C GLY A 300 -2.05 3.89 12.01
N ILE A 301 -2.58 2.80 12.55
CA ILE A 301 -4.03 2.52 12.55
C ILE A 301 -4.76 3.44 13.54
N GLY A 302 -5.93 3.93 13.16
CA GLY A 302 -6.81 4.72 14.01
C GLY A 302 -7.46 3.91 15.15
N GLY A 303 -7.75 4.57 16.26
CA GLY A 303 -8.29 3.92 17.45
C GLY A 303 -9.70 3.39 17.23
N THR A 304 -9.97 2.18 17.70
CA THR A 304 -11.33 1.62 17.68
C THR A 304 -12.21 2.30 18.71
N ASN A 305 -13.52 2.32 18.47
CA ASN A 305 -14.51 2.72 19.45
C ASN A 305 -15.46 1.55 19.73
N SER A 306 -15.45 1.03 20.96
CA SER A 306 -16.21 -0.16 21.35
C SER A 306 -17.57 0.15 22.00
N ASN A 307 -17.93 1.43 22.19
CA ASN A 307 -19.16 1.88 22.87
C ASN A 307 -19.70 3.20 22.24
N SER A 308 -20.77 3.78 22.78
CA SER A 308 -21.57 4.92 22.24
C SER A 308 -20.86 6.27 21.94
N GLY A 309 -19.54 6.30 21.75
CA GLY A 309 -18.80 7.51 21.36
C GLY A 309 -19.03 7.96 19.91
N PRO A 310 -18.87 9.25 19.60
CA PRO A 310 -19.31 9.87 18.34
C PRO A 310 -18.42 9.58 17.10
N SER A 311 -17.21 9.04 17.23
CA SER A 311 -16.43 8.63 16.04
C SER A 311 -15.26 7.71 16.41
N ALA A 312 -14.90 6.81 15.49
CA ALA A 312 -13.65 6.06 15.57
C ALA A 312 -12.48 6.88 14.99
N GLY A 313 -11.25 6.56 15.42
CA GLY A 313 -10.08 7.37 15.10
C GLY A 313 -9.67 7.23 13.64
N ALA A 314 -9.19 8.31 13.02
CA ALA A 314 -8.60 8.25 11.69
C ALA A 314 -7.27 7.47 11.68
N GLY A 315 -6.95 6.82 10.58
CA GLY A 315 -5.62 6.31 10.31
C GLY A 315 -4.63 7.46 10.08
N GLY A 316 -3.38 7.27 10.47
CA GLY A 316 -2.30 8.22 10.21
C GLY A 316 -1.94 8.27 8.72
N ALA A 317 -1.48 9.42 8.23
CA ALA A 317 -0.95 9.50 6.87
C ALA A 317 0.38 8.76 6.74
N GLY A 318 0.67 8.23 5.55
CA GLY A 318 2.00 7.74 5.20
C GLY A 318 2.99 8.90 4.99
N GLY A 319 4.25 8.67 5.30
CA GLY A 319 5.33 9.63 5.10
C GLY A 319 5.72 9.76 3.63
N ALA A 320 6.15 10.95 3.21
CA ALA A 320 6.67 11.14 1.86
C ALA A 320 8.01 10.41 1.67
N GLY A 321 8.27 9.93 0.46
CA GLY A 321 9.59 9.46 0.06
C GLY A 321 10.57 10.63 -0.13
N GLY A 322 11.84 10.39 0.17
CA GLY A 322 12.90 11.37 0.04
C GLY A 322 13.40 11.52 -1.40
N GLY A 323 14.05 12.64 -1.69
CA GLY A 323 14.59 12.92 -3.02
C GLY A 323 15.85 12.12 -3.34
N GLY A 324 15.99 11.69 -4.59
CA GLY A 324 17.21 11.10 -5.12
C GLY A 324 18.37 12.10 -5.26
N GLY A 325 19.58 11.60 -5.46
CA GLY A 325 20.79 12.40 -5.49
C GLY A 325 20.83 13.38 -6.67
N TYR A 326 21.32 14.59 -6.46
CA TYR A 326 21.25 15.69 -7.41
C TYR A 326 21.75 15.34 -8.82
N LEU A 327 22.84 14.60 -8.98
CA LEU A 327 23.26 14.15 -10.32
C LEU A 327 22.58 12.84 -10.69
N SER A 328 22.64 11.84 -9.82
CA SER A 328 22.05 10.53 -10.12
C SER A 328 21.46 9.89 -8.87
N GLY A 329 20.21 9.45 -8.98
CA GLY A 329 19.54 8.72 -7.94
C GLY A 329 18.04 8.65 -8.11
N ASP A 330 17.48 7.51 -7.75
CA ASP A 330 16.03 7.34 -7.68
C ASP A 330 15.44 8.05 -6.47
N GLY A 331 14.22 8.55 -6.61
CA GLY A 331 13.44 9.02 -5.48
C GLY A 331 12.95 7.87 -4.62
N GLY A 332 12.82 8.08 -3.32
CA GLY A 332 12.29 7.10 -2.39
C GLY A 332 10.79 6.90 -2.54
N ALA A 333 10.28 5.71 -2.24
CA ALA A 333 8.84 5.45 -2.22
C ALA A 333 8.16 6.21 -1.06
N GLY A 334 6.92 6.66 -1.26
CA GLY A 334 6.05 7.14 -0.19
C GLY A 334 5.47 5.99 0.62
N GLY A 335 5.25 6.21 1.91
CA GLY A 335 4.66 5.23 2.82
C GLY A 335 3.15 5.09 2.65
N ALA A 336 2.59 3.93 2.96
CA ALA A 336 1.14 3.73 2.93
C ALA A 336 0.43 4.48 4.07
N GLY A 337 -0.81 4.90 3.84
CA GLY A 337 -1.67 5.44 4.88
C GLY A 337 -2.21 4.36 5.81
N GLY A 338 -2.39 4.69 7.09
CA GLY A 338 -2.93 3.79 8.10
C GLY A 338 -4.43 3.56 7.96
N ALA A 339 -4.91 2.40 8.39
CA ALA A 339 -6.35 2.12 8.39
C ALA A 339 -7.10 2.99 9.41
N GLY A 340 -8.33 3.38 9.08
CA GLY A 340 -9.25 3.99 10.00
C GLY A 340 -9.75 3.01 11.07
N GLY A 341 -10.00 3.52 12.27
CA GLY A 341 -10.48 2.74 13.40
C GLY A 341 -11.91 2.25 13.20
N GLN A 342 -12.20 1.06 13.70
CA GLN A 342 -13.54 0.47 13.68
C GLN A 342 -14.44 1.08 14.76
N ASN A 343 -15.74 1.17 14.49
CA ASN A 343 -16.76 1.49 15.47
C ASN A 343 -17.75 0.32 15.65
N LEU A 344 -17.88 -0.21 16.86
CA LEU A 344 -18.70 -1.40 17.16
C LEU A 344 -20.06 -1.05 17.81
N SER A 345 -20.38 0.24 17.98
CA SER A 345 -21.59 0.67 18.69
C SER A 345 -22.69 1.22 17.76
N GLY A 346 -23.96 1.16 18.18
CA GLY A 346 -25.15 1.47 17.36
C GLY A 346 -25.83 2.83 17.59
N GLY A 347 -25.18 3.79 18.29
CA GLY A 347 -25.78 5.10 18.61
C GLY A 347 -25.80 6.10 17.43
N PRO A 348 -26.60 7.17 17.51
CA PRO A 348 -26.65 8.24 16.49
C PRO A 348 -25.42 9.17 16.56
N GLY A 349 -24.97 9.71 15.42
CA GLY A 349 -23.82 10.62 15.33
C GLY A 349 -22.44 9.95 15.35
N ILE A 350 -22.35 8.67 14.93
CA ILE A 350 -21.18 7.79 15.09
C ILE A 350 -20.58 7.27 13.75
N THR A 351 -19.55 7.93 13.21
CA THR A 351 -18.87 7.54 11.94
C THR A 351 -17.70 6.57 12.18
N GLY A 352 -17.44 5.66 11.23
CA GLY A 352 -16.19 4.90 11.18
C GLY A 352 -14.97 5.81 10.93
N GLY A 353 -13.79 5.41 11.39
CA GLY A 353 -12.58 6.24 11.24
C GLY A 353 -12.15 6.33 9.79
N THR A 354 -11.73 7.48 9.29
CA THR A 354 -11.21 7.58 7.92
C THR A 354 -9.85 6.91 7.79
N GLY A 355 -9.55 6.30 6.65
CA GLY A 355 -8.20 5.85 6.32
C GLY A 355 -7.27 7.05 6.10
N GLY A 356 -5.99 6.88 6.46
CA GLY A 356 -4.96 7.88 6.22
C GLY A 356 -4.56 7.95 4.75
N ALA A 357 -4.15 9.12 4.26
CA ALA A 357 -3.62 9.24 2.91
C ALA A 357 -2.26 8.54 2.78
N GLY A 358 -1.96 8.01 1.59
CA GLY A 358 -0.62 7.54 1.25
C GLY A 358 0.35 8.71 1.03
N GLY A 359 1.62 8.51 1.34
CA GLY A 359 2.68 9.48 1.14
C GLY A 359 3.07 9.60 -0.33
N ALA A 360 3.46 10.80 -0.77
CA ALA A 360 3.98 10.99 -2.12
C ALA A 360 5.34 10.30 -2.29
N GLY A 361 5.62 9.79 -3.49
CA GLY A 361 6.96 9.35 -3.87
C GLY A 361 7.90 10.54 -4.02
N GLY A 362 9.17 10.33 -3.67
CA GLY A 362 10.21 11.34 -3.81
C GLY A 362 10.60 11.58 -5.26
N ALA A 363 11.01 12.80 -5.60
CA ALA A 363 11.55 13.08 -6.92
C ALA A 363 12.93 12.42 -7.10
N ALA A 364 13.27 12.04 -8.33
CA ALA A 364 14.60 11.61 -8.71
C ALA A 364 15.62 12.76 -8.67
N GLY A 365 16.88 12.42 -8.95
CA GLY A 365 17.94 13.37 -9.24
C GLY A 365 17.69 14.27 -10.45
N TRP A 366 18.57 15.24 -10.69
CA TRP A 366 18.49 16.11 -11.87
C TRP A 366 18.88 15.40 -13.16
N LEU A 367 20.00 14.65 -13.21
CA LEU A 367 20.45 14.06 -14.48
C LEU A 367 19.87 12.67 -14.73
N PHE A 368 20.05 11.75 -13.78
CA PHE A 368 19.61 10.36 -13.92
C PHE A 368 18.80 9.89 -12.71
N GLY A 369 17.81 9.04 -12.97
CA GLY A 369 17.05 8.35 -11.92
C GLY A 369 15.54 8.46 -12.13
N SER A 370 14.83 7.49 -11.57
CA SER A 370 13.38 7.39 -11.60
C SER A 370 12.73 8.00 -10.36
N GLY A 371 11.54 8.57 -10.53
CA GLY A 371 10.75 9.06 -9.41
C GLY A 371 10.28 7.91 -8.54
N GLY A 372 10.20 8.12 -7.23
CA GLY A 372 9.72 7.13 -6.28
C GLY A 372 8.23 6.86 -6.44
N THR A 373 7.78 5.67 -6.04
CA THR A 373 6.36 5.32 -6.09
C THR A 373 5.57 6.04 -4.98
N GLY A 374 4.34 6.46 -5.23
CA GLY A 374 3.42 6.92 -4.20
C GLY A 374 2.92 5.77 -3.32
N GLY A 375 2.67 6.04 -2.04
CA GLY A 375 2.11 5.06 -1.10
C GLY A 375 0.61 4.89 -1.27
N GLY A 376 0.08 3.70 -1.00
CA GLY A 376 -1.38 3.46 -1.03
C GLY A 376 -2.12 4.17 0.11
N GLY A 377 -3.37 4.56 -0.13
CA GLY A 377 -4.26 5.08 0.90
C GLY A 377 -4.75 3.99 1.84
N GLY A 378 -4.95 4.33 3.12
CA GLY A 378 -5.45 3.43 4.14
C GLY A 378 -6.93 3.12 3.97
N VAL A 379 -7.36 1.93 4.37
CA VAL A 379 -8.78 1.56 4.36
C VAL A 379 -9.57 2.34 5.40
N GLY A 380 -10.81 2.69 5.09
CA GLY A 380 -11.76 3.28 6.03
C GLY A 380 -12.25 2.26 7.06
N GLY A 381 -12.51 2.74 8.27
CA GLY A 381 -12.97 1.95 9.39
C GLY A 381 -14.43 1.54 9.26
N THR A 382 -14.74 0.30 9.65
CA THR A 382 -16.11 -0.21 9.65
C THR A 382 -16.93 0.42 10.78
N THR A 383 -18.24 0.59 10.59
CA THR A 383 -19.18 1.02 11.65
C THR A 383 -20.38 0.08 11.74
N ALA A 384 -21.00 -0.04 12.91
CA ALA A 384 -22.28 -0.72 13.11
C ALA A 384 -23.42 0.25 13.48
N ALA A 385 -23.21 1.55 13.24
CA ALA A 385 -24.07 2.65 13.67
C ALA A 385 -25.00 3.19 12.57
N SER A 386 -25.81 4.21 12.92
CA SER A 386 -26.71 4.88 11.96
C SER A 386 -26.04 5.91 11.05
N GLU A 387 -24.74 6.17 11.19
CA GLU A 387 -23.96 7.10 10.35
C GLU A 387 -22.97 6.37 9.45
N THR A 388 -22.30 7.10 8.56
CA THR A 388 -21.44 6.57 7.49
C THR A 388 -20.26 5.71 7.97
N GLY A 389 -19.91 4.67 7.21
CA GLY A 389 -18.61 4.01 7.32
C GLY A 389 -17.46 5.00 7.09
N GLY A 390 -16.27 4.70 7.60
CA GLY A 390 -15.11 5.58 7.42
C GLY A 390 -14.72 5.68 5.94
N ALA A 391 -14.39 6.86 5.42
CA ALA A 391 -13.86 6.97 4.07
C ALA A 391 -12.47 6.32 3.96
N GLY A 392 -12.13 5.74 2.81
CA GLY A 392 -10.76 5.34 2.50
C GLY A 392 -9.86 6.54 2.25
N GLY A 393 -8.56 6.40 2.53
CA GLY A 393 -7.57 7.44 2.28
C GLY A 393 -7.20 7.55 0.81
N ALA A 394 -6.81 8.73 0.34
CA ALA A 394 -6.29 8.90 -1.01
C ALA A 394 -4.92 8.21 -1.18
N GLY A 395 -4.62 7.74 -2.38
CA GLY A 395 -3.29 7.28 -2.76
C GLY A 395 -2.31 8.47 -2.94
N GLY A 396 -1.04 8.24 -2.67
CA GLY A 396 0.02 9.22 -2.84
C GLY A 396 0.42 9.38 -4.31
N ASN A 397 0.82 10.58 -4.70
CA ASN A 397 1.33 10.82 -6.05
C ASN A 397 2.69 10.12 -6.26
N GLY A 398 2.96 9.69 -7.49
CA GLY A 398 4.29 9.26 -7.89
C GLY A 398 5.27 10.44 -8.02
N GLY A 399 6.54 10.20 -7.72
CA GLY A 399 7.60 11.21 -7.80
C GLY A 399 7.98 11.55 -9.25
N ALA A 400 8.51 12.74 -9.48
CA ALA A 400 9.03 13.10 -10.81
C ALA A 400 10.32 12.32 -11.13
N GLY A 401 10.49 11.90 -12.39
CA GLY A 401 11.74 11.37 -12.92
C GLY A 401 12.78 12.48 -13.15
N ALA A 402 14.02 12.09 -13.42
CA ALA A 402 15.11 13.02 -13.65
C ALA A 402 14.94 13.85 -14.92
N TRP A 403 15.62 15.00 -14.99
CA TRP A 403 15.58 15.90 -16.14
C TRP A 403 16.18 15.27 -17.40
N LEU A 404 17.33 14.58 -17.37
CA LEU A 404 17.89 13.97 -18.59
C LEU A 404 17.28 12.60 -18.88
N SER A 405 17.41 11.64 -17.96
CA SER A 405 16.87 10.29 -18.17
C SER A 405 16.33 9.66 -16.90
N GLY A 406 15.04 9.35 -16.92
CA GLY A 406 14.35 8.80 -15.77
C GLY A 406 12.84 8.72 -15.97
N ASN A 407 12.25 7.61 -15.52
CA ASN A 407 10.79 7.47 -15.53
C ASN A 407 10.17 8.24 -14.36
N GLY A 408 8.94 8.71 -14.54
CA GLY A 408 8.11 9.14 -13.43
C GLY A 408 7.70 7.95 -12.56
N GLY A 409 7.50 8.21 -11.27
CA GLY A 409 7.08 7.20 -10.30
C GLY A 409 5.62 6.79 -10.49
N VAL A 410 5.32 5.53 -10.19
CA VAL A 410 3.95 5.00 -10.12
C VAL A 410 3.21 5.68 -8.95
N ALA A 411 1.94 6.04 -9.12
CA ALA A 411 1.15 6.54 -8.00
C ALA A 411 0.60 5.42 -7.12
N GLY A 412 0.27 5.74 -5.87
CA GLY A 412 -0.40 4.83 -4.95
C GLY A 412 -1.90 4.72 -5.24
N SER A 413 -2.49 3.55 -4.96
CA SER A 413 -3.93 3.34 -5.04
C SER A 413 -4.67 4.02 -3.89
N GLY A 414 -5.93 4.40 -4.09
CA GLY A 414 -6.84 4.82 -3.02
C GLY A 414 -7.25 3.66 -2.12
N GLY A 415 -7.50 3.95 -0.85
CA GLY A 415 -7.97 2.98 0.14
C GLY A 415 -9.46 2.70 -0.01
N ALA A 416 -9.89 1.47 0.29
CA ALA A 416 -11.32 1.14 0.27
C ALA A 416 -12.08 1.87 1.40
N GLY A 417 -13.34 2.22 1.16
CA GLY A 417 -14.26 2.72 2.17
C GLY A 417 -14.66 1.66 3.18
N GLY A 418 -14.90 2.08 4.42
CA GLY A 418 -15.31 1.25 5.53
C GLY A 418 -16.75 0.78 5.39
N GLN A 419 -17.01 -0.47 5.77
CA GLN A 419 -18.36 -1.05 5.72
C GLN A 419 -19.26 -0.46 6.80
N ASN A 420 -20.57 -0.48 6.56
CA ASN A 420 -21.58 -0.22 7.58
C ASN A 420 -22.45 -1.45 7.84
N ALA A 421 -22.48 -1.92 9.08
CA ALA A 421 -23.37 -2.99 9.54
C ALA A 421 -24.64 -2.46 10.24
N GLY A 422 -24.79 -1.14 10.36
CA GLY A 422 -25.98 -0.47 10.91
C GLY A 422 -26.87 0.14 9.83
N THR A 423 -27.52 1.27 10.14
CA THR A 423 -28.50 1.94 9.25
C THR A 423 -27.92 3.06 8.39
N GLY A 424 -26.73 3.57 8.69
CA GLY A 424 -26.09 4.65 7.92
C GLY A 424 -25.37 4.13 6.68
N PRO A 425 -24.93 4.99 5.74
CA PRO A 425 -24.28 4.61 4.47
C PRO A 425 -22.89 3.98 4.61
N GLY A 426 -22.36 3.41 3.53
CA GLY A 426 -21.02 2.85 3.47
C GLY A 426 -20.01 3.98 3.31
N GLY A 427 -18.78 3.79 3.76
CA GLY A 427 -17.72 4.78 3.60
C GLY A 427 -17.35 4.96 2.13
N ALA A 428 -17.00 6.18 1.72
CA ALA A 428 -16.49 6.41 0.38
C ALA A 428 -15.11 5.75 0.18
N GLY A 429 -14.80 5.26 -1.02
CA GLY A 429 -13.44 4.89 -1.40
C GLY A 429 -12.56 6.13 -1.59
N GLY A 430 -11.26 6.00 -1.33
CA GLY A 430 -10.29 7.07 -1.58
C GLY A 430 -9.90 7.13 -3.06
N THR A 431 -9.53 8.31 -3.56
CA THR A 431 -9.04 8.46 -4.94
C THR A 431 -7.64 7.88 -5.09
N GLY A 432 -7.31 7.39 -6.29
CA GLY A 432 -5.94 7.04 -6.67
C GLY A 432 -5.05 8.28 -6.81
N GLY A 433 -3.73 8.09 -6.63
CA GLY A 433 -2.75 9.15 -6.82
C GLY A 433 -2.44 9.42 -8.29
N THR A 434 -1.87 10.58 -8.60
CA THR A 434 -1.39 10.90 -9.96
C THR A 434 0.01 10.33 -10.20
N GLY A 435 0.24 9.80 -11.40
CA GLY A 435 1.55 9.29 -11.82
C GLY A 435 2.57 10.41 -11.99
N GLY A 436 3.84 10.12 -11.68
CA GLY A 436 4.94 11.06 -11.81
C GLY A 436 5.26 11.38 -13.27
N SER A 437 5.72 12.59 -13.55
CA SER A 437 6.17 12.95 -14.91
C SER A 437 7.66 12.65 -15.11
N ALA A 438 8.06 12.31 -16.34
CA ALA A 438 9.45 12.21 -16.75
C ALA A 438 10.02 13.55 -17.26
N GLY A 439 11.34 13.67 -17.32
CA GLY A 439 12.05 14.87 -17.81
C GLY A 439 12.18 14.93 -19.33
N LEU A 440 13.37 14.65 -19.86
CA LEU A 440 13.72 14.68 -21.29
C LEU A 440 13.55 13.31 -21.93
N ILE A 441 14.10 12.27 -21.30
CA ILE A 441 13.98 10.86 -21.71
C ILE A 441 13.37 10.05 -20.58
N GLY A 442 12.33 9.28 -20.85
CA GLY A 442 11.71 8.38 -19.89
C GLY A 442 10.19 8.41 -19.94
N ASN A 443 9.56 7.38 -19.41
CA ASN A 443 8.12 7.25 -19.44
C ASN A 443 7.48 7.95 -18.23
N GLY A 444 6.27 8.48 -18.41
CA GLY A 444 5.43 8.89 -17.30
C GLY A 444 5.04 7.70 -16.45
N GLY A 445 4.90 7.92 -15.14
CA GLY A 445 4.43 6.89 -14.22
C GLY A 445 2.91 6.67 -14.36
N PRO A 446 2.41 5.46 -14.16
CA PRO A 446 0.98 5.20 -14.16
C PRO A 446 0.28 5.82 -12.95
N GLY A 447 -0.98 6.22 -13.15
CA GLY A 447 -1.89 6.66 -12.10
C GLY A 447 -2.34 5.52 -11.21
N GLY A 448 -2.70 5.84 -9.97
CA GLY A 448 -3.16 4.86 -8.99
C GLY A 448 -4.62 4.51 -9.20
N ALA A 449 -5.01 3.26 -8.92
CA ALA A 449 -6.42 2.88 -8.93
C ALA A 449 -7.21 3.57 -7.80
N GLY A 450 -8.47 3.85 -8.03
CA GLY A 450 -9.41 4.32 -7.02
C GLY A 450 -9.81 3.21 -6.04
N GLY A 451 -10.08 3.58 -4.79
CA GLY A 451 -10.53 2.66 -3.74
C GLY A 451 -12.00 2.27 -3.91
N ALA A 452 -12.34 1.02 -3.60
CA ALA A 452 -13.74 0.60 -3.61
C ALA A 452 -14.56 1.32 -2.53
N GLY A 453 -15.85 1.56 -2.79
CA GLY A 453 -16.78 2.04 -1.78
C GLY A 453 -17.14 0.97 -0.74
N GLY A 454 -17.46 1.40 0.47
CA GLY A 454 -17.83 0.54 1.59
C GLY A 454 -19.22 -0.07 1.41
N ASN A 455 -19.35 -1.35 1.78
CA ASN A 455 -20.64 -2.04 1.70
C ASN A 455 -21.56 -1.72 2.88
N GLN A 456 -22.86 -1.79 2.62
CA GLN A 456 -23.93 -1.81 3.62
C GLN A 456 -24.39 -3.22 3.86
N LEU A 457 -24.31 -3.68 5.10
CA LEU A 457 -24.64 -5.04 5.48
C LEU A 457 -25.91 -5.16 6.33
N GLY A 458 -26.34 -4.11 7.05
CA GLY A 458 -27.36 -4.25 8.10
C GLY A 458 -28.56 -3.29 8.13
N GLY A 459 -28.69 -2.30 7.22
CA GLY A 459 -29.77 -1.30 7.33
C GLY A 459 -30.15 -0.56 6.04
N THR A 460 -30.75 0.62 6.17
CA THR A 460 -31.40 1.37 5.06
C THR A 460 -30.49 2.36 4.34
N GLY A 461 -29.23 2.52 4.76
CA GLY A 461 -28.29 3.45 4.12
C GLY A 461 -27.77 2.96 2.77
N ASN A 462 -27.15 3.85 2.00
CA ASN A 462 -26.61 3.56 0.67
C ASN A 462 -25.22 2.92 0.72
N GLY A 463 -24.87 2.12 -0.28
CA GLY A 463 -23.48 1.76 -0.55
C GLY A 463 -22.59 2.99 -0.65
N GLY A 464 -21.37 2.90 -0.13
CA GLY A 464 -20.41 3.99 -0.25
C GLY A 464 -20.01 4.20 -1.71
N ALA A 465 -19.86 5.45 -2.14
CA ALA A 465 -19.28 5.74 -3.46
C ALA A 465 -17.83 5.24 -3.52
N ALA A 466 -17.36 4.81 -4.68
CA ALA A 466 -15.94 4.51 -4.86
C ALA A 466 -15.12 5.77 -5.11
N GLY A 467 -13.80 5.64 -5.05
CA GLY A 467 -12.88 6.69 -5.46
C GLY A 467 -12.53 6.58 -6.93
N ASN A 468 -12.21 7.72 -7.55
CA ASN A 468 -11.74 7.79 -8.94
C ASN A 468 -10.29 7.32 -9.04
N GLY A 469 -9.94 6.77 -10.21
CA GLY A 469 -8.55 6.50 -10.59
C GLY A 469 -7.77 7.80 -10.81
N GLY A 470 -6.47 7.76 -10.56
CA GLY A 470 -5.59 8.89 -10.78
C GLY A 470 -5.08 8.97 -12.21
N SER A 471 -4.72 10.16 -12.68
CA SER A 471 -4.17 10.33 -14.02
C SER A 471 -2.75 9.78 -14.14
N GLY A 472 -2.40 9.28 -15.32
CA GLY A 472 -1.02 8.95 -15.68
C GLY A 472 -0.14 10.18 -15.83
N GLY A 473 1.15 10.01 -15.59
CA GLY A 473 2.15 11.06 -15.70
C GLY A 473 2.58 11.33 -17.15
N THR A 474 3.12 12.52 -17.41
CA THR A 474 3.62 12.85 -18.76
C THR A 474 4.93 12.15 -19.07
N GLY A 475 5.09 11.73 -20.32
CA GLY A 475 6.35 11.19 -20.86
C GLY A 475 7.42 12.26 -21.06
N GLY A 476 8.65 11.82 -21.30
CA GLY A 476 9.80 12.69 -21.51
C GLY A 476 9.62 13.65 -22.69
N TRP A 477 10.21 14.84 -22.60
CA TRP A 477 10.10 15.87 -23.64
C TRP A 477 10.55 15.39 -25.01
N LEU A 478 11.69 14.70 -25.09
CA LEU A 478 12.28 14.19 -26.33
C LEU A 478 11.77 12.79 -26.64
N TYR A 479 11.88 11.87 -25.68
CA TYR A 479 11.48 10.48 -25.86
C TYR A 479 10.83 9.93 -24.60
N GLY A 480 9.66 9.33 -24.75
CA GLY A 480 9.03 8.57 -23.69
C GLY A 480 7.52 8.57 -23.80
N ASN A 481 6.94 7.47 -23.34
CA ASN A 481 5.51 7.28 -23.35
C ASN A 481 4.86 8.02 -22.17
N GLY A 482 3.62 8.46 -22.32
CA GLY A 482 2.81 8.83 -21.17
C GLY A 482 2.49 7.60 -20.31
N GLY A 483 2.26 7.80 -19.01
CA GLY A 483 1.82 6.74 -18.11
C GLY A 483 0.34 6.43 -18.27
N ASP A 484 -0.09 5.22 -17.98
CA ASP A 484 -1.51 4.86 -18.02
C ASP A 484 -2.29 5.53 -16.88
N GLY A 485 -3.56 5.84 -17.09
CA GLY A 485 -4.48 6.25 -16.05
C GLY A 485 -4.86 5.06 -15.16
N GLY A 486 -5.13 5.33 -13.88
CA GLY A 486 -5.57 4.31 -12.94
C GLY A 486 -7.04 3.98 -13.11
N ASP A 487 -7.45 2.74 -12.81
CA ASP A 487 -8.85 2.34 -12.86
C ASP A 487 -9.67 2.99 -11.74
N GLY A 488 -10.95 3.23 -11.99
CA GLY A 488 -11.91 3.67 -10.98
C GLY A 488 -12.31 2.55 -10.03
N GLY A 489 -12.61 2.91 -8.77
CA GLY A 489 -13.02 1.94 -7.76
C GLY A 489 -14.44 1.40 -7.99
N ALA A 490 -14.72 0.19 -7.51
CA ALA A 490 -16.08 -0.35 -7.51
C ALA A 490 -16.96 0.30 -6.43
N GLY A 491 -18.21 0.61 -6.75
CA GLY A 491 -19.17 1.16 -5.80
C GLY A 491 -19.56 0.15 -4.71
N GLY A 492 -19.79 0.64 -3.50
CA GLY A 492 -20.18 -0.18 -2.36
C GLY A 492 -21.55 -0.83 -2.57
N LYS A 493 -21.70 -2.09 -2.18
CA LYS A 493 -22.99 -2.79 -2.29
C LYS A 493 -23.93 -2.39 -1.18
N ASN A 494 -25.23 -2.39 -1.44
CA ASN A 494 -26.25 -2.44 -0.40
C ASN A 494 -26.85 -3.84 -0.29
N SER A 495 -26.43 -4.59 0.72
CA SER A 495 -26.80 -6.00 0.91
C SER A 495 -28.07 -6.17 1.74
N ALA A 496 -28.49 -5.13 2.45
CA ALA A 496 -29.63 -5.20 3.35
C ALA A 496 -30.89 -4.74 2.62
N GLY A 497 -30.87 -3.55 1.98
CA GLY A 497 -31.98 -2.94 1.25
C GLY A 497 -32.83 -1.99 2.10
N GLY A 498 -33.67 -1.14 1.49
CA GLY A 498 -34.63 -0.27 2.18
C GLY A 498 -35.29 0.74 1.23
N SER A 499 -36.35 1.40 1.69
CA SER A 499 -36.96 2.50 0.92
C SER A 499 -35.91 3.59 0.66
N ASN A 500 -35.77 4.03 -0.60
CA ASN A 500 -34.76 5.00 -1.06
C ASN A 500 -33.29 4.60 -0.84
N SER A 501 -32.99 3.31 -0.70
CA SER A 501 -31.61 2.85 -0.53
C SER A 501 -30.93 2.53 -1.87
N ALA A 502 -29.68 2.96 -2.01
CA ALA A 502 -28.92 2.83 -3.24
C ALA A 502 -27.65 1.98 -3.08
N GLY A 503 -27.18 1.42 -4.17
CA GLY A 503 -25.79 1.00 -4.31
C GLY A 503 -24.90 2.23 -4.45
N GLY A 504 -23.65 2.12 -4.04
CA GLY A 504 -22.69 3.19 -4.23
C GLY A 504 -22.37 3.40 -5.70
N ALA A 505 -22.25 4.64 -6.14
CA ALA A 505 -21.68 4.93 -7.45
C ALA A 505 -20.24 4.42 -7.51
N ALA A 506 -19.82 3.93 -8.67
CA ALA A 506 -18.42 3.62 -8.90
C ALA A 506 -17.59 4.88 -9.17
N GLY A 507 -16.27 4.73 -9.15
CA GLY A 507 -15.35 5.78 -9.49
C GLY A 507 -15.03 5.76 -10.98
N ASP A 508 -14.68 6.93 -11.51
CA ASP A 508 -14.25 7.09 -12.89
C ASP A 508 -12.79 6.62 -13.05
N GLY A 509 -12.44 6.15 -14.25
CA GLY A 509 -11.07 5.89 -14.65
C GLY A 509 -10.27 7.19 -14.82
N GLY A 510 -8.98 7.14 -14.48
CA GLY A 510 -8.06 8.26 -14.66
C GLY A 510 -7.65 8.44 -16.12
N ALA A 511 -7.36 9.68 -16.52
CA ALA A 511 -6.84 9.95 -17.86
C ALA A 511 -5.41 9.39 -18.03
N GLY A 512 -5.10 8.90 -19.22
CA GLY A 512 -3.74 8.56 -19.63
C GLY A 512 -2.86 9.80 -19.78
N GLY A 513 -1.59 9.66 -19.43
CA GLY A 513 -0.58 10.69 -19.59
C GLY A 513 -0.22 10.91 -21.06
N SER A 514 0.13 12.14 -21.43
CA SER A 514 0.58 12.44 -22.79
C SER A 514 2.09 12.21 -22.96
N ALA A 515 2.49 11.69 -24.12
CA ALA A 515 3.85 11.87 -24.63
C ALA A 515 4.06 13.30 -25.16
N ARG A 516 5.29 13.66 -25.53
CA ARG A 516 5.64 15.05 -25.89
C ARG A 516 6.19 15.20 -27.29
N LEU A 517 7.42 14.77 -27.59
CA LEU A 517 7.96 14.83 -28.95
C LEU A 517 7.89 13.46 -29.64
N ILE A 518 8.51 12.45 -29.05
CA ILE A 518 8.48 11.06 -29.53
C ILE A 518 7.99 10.15 -28.41
N GLY A 519 6.98 9.34 -28.68
CA GLY A 519 6.46 8.38 -27.71
C GLY A 519 4.96 8.23 -27.79
N ALA A 520 4.44 7.15 -27.23
CA ALA A 520 3.02 6.86 -27.22
C ALA A 520 2.30 7.56 -26.05
N GLY A 521 1.04 7.94 -26.25
CA GLY A 521 0.17 8.33 -25.14
C GLY A 521 -0.17 7.13 -24.24
N GLY A 522 -0.33 7.36 -22.94
CA GLY A 522 -0.78 6.32 -22.01
C GLY A 522 -2.27 6.04 -22.16
N HIS A 523 -2.70 4.83 -21.82
CA HIS A 523 -4.10 4.45 -21.88
C HIS A 523 -4.92 5.11 -20.76
N GLY A 524 -6.20 5.39 -21.00
CA GLY A 524 -7.13 5.77 -19.96
C GLY A 524 -7.51 4.58 -19.08
N GLY A 525 -7.72 4.83 -17.79
CA GLY A 525 -8.16 3.80 -16.84
C GLY A 525 -9.61 3.38 -17.07
N GLN A 526 -9.94 2.16 -16.66
CA GLN A 526 -11.32 1.65 -16.74
C GLN A 526 -12.21 2.33 -15.70
N GLY A 527 -13.48 2.56 -16.02
CA GLY A 527 -14.50 2.96 -15.06
C GLY A 527 -14.89 1.81 -14.12
N GLY A 528 -15.17 2.11 -12.86
CA GLY A 528 -15.52 1.10 -11.87
C GLY A 528 -16.95 0.55 -12.02
N ILE A 529 -17.22 -0.62 -11.45
CA ILE A 529 -18.56 -1.23 -11.44
C ILE A 529 -19.42 -0.64 -10.32
N GLY A 530 -20.64 -0.21 -10.64
CA GLY A 530 -21.61 0.32 -9.70
C GLY A 530 -22.07 -0.69 -8.65
N GLY A 531 -22.32 -0.21 -7.43
CA GLY A 531 -22.75 -1.02 -6.31
C GLY A 531 -24.12 -1.66 -6.54
N SER A 532 -24.25 -2.95 -6.29
CA SER A 532 -25.55 -3.62 -6.37
C SER A 532 -26.41 -3.37 -5.12
N THR A 533 -27.72 -3.41 -5.26
CA THR A 533 -28.70 -3.17 -4.18
C THR A 533 -29.57 -4.41 -3.95
N ALA A 534 -29.88 -4.72 -2.69
CA ALA A 534 -30.93 -5.67 -2.34
C ALA A 534 -32.28 -4.94 -2.27
N GLY A 535 -33.25 -5.33 -3.10
CA GLY A 535 -34.49 -4.59 -3.37
C GLY A 535 -35.55 -4.64 -2.27
N ARG A 536 -35.25 -4.13 -1.08
CA ARG A 536 -36.30 -3.88 -0.08
C ARG A 536 -36.96 -2.52 -0.39
N GLN A 537 -38.05 -2.52 -1.17
CA GLN A 537 -39.06 -1.42 -1.27
C GLN A 537 -38.80 -0.30 -2.30
N SER A 538 -39.83 0.54 -2.48
CA SER A 538 -39.94 1.64 -3.47
C SER A 538 -38.75 2.62 -3.43
N GLY A 539 -38.26 3.03 -4.60
CA GLY A 539 -37.22 4.05 -4.75
C GLY A 539 -35.78 3.56 -4.59
N ALA A 540 -35.53 2.25 -4.48
CA ALA A 540 -34.19 1.69 -4.50
C ALA A 540 -33.58 1.71 -5.91
N PHE A 541 -32.28 2.00 -6.02
CA PHE A 541 -31.56 2.00 -7.30
C PHE A 541 -30.19 1.34 -7.16
N GLY A 542 -29.73 0.66 -8.20
CA GLY A 542 -28.33 0.26 -8.32
C GLY A 542 -27.43 1.50 -8.45
N GLY A 543 -26.18 1.38 -8.00
CA GLY A 543 -25.19 2.44 -8.18
C GLY A 543 -24.80 2.58 -9.65
N ALA A 544 -24.53 3.80 -10.11
CA ALA A 544 -24.03 4.01 -11.46
C ALA A 544 -22.62 3.41 -11.63
N GLY A 545 -22.32 2.91 -12.83
CA GLY A 545 -20.95 2.60 -13.27
C GLY A 545 -20.16 3.88 -13.50
N GLY A 546 -18.84 3.80 -13.36
CA GLY A 546 -17.94 4.95 -13.54
C GLY A 546 -17.59 5.15 -15.00
N ASP A 547 -17.29 6.38 -15.39
CA ASP A 547 -16.84 6.67 -16.75
C ASP A 547 -15.41 6.15 -16.95
N GLY A 548 -15.09 5.73 -18.18
CA GLY A 548 -13.72 5.40 -18.57
C GLY A 548 -12.86 6.66 -18.75
N GLY A 549 -11.57 6.57 -18.39
CA GLY A 549 -10.63 7.66 -18.56
C GLY A 549 -10.27 7.89 -20.03
N SER A 550 -9.97 9.13 -20.40
CA SER A 550 -9.48 9.43 -21.75
C SER A 550 -8.05 8.90 -21.96
N GLY A 551 -7.73 8.50 -23.18
CA GLY A 551 -6.38 8.19 -23.59
C GLY A 551 -5.50 9.44 -23.69
N GLY A 552 -4.21 9.28 -23.40
CA GLY A 552 -3.22 10.35 -23.51
C GLY A 552 -2.82 10.62 -24.96
N ASN A 553 -2.37 11.84 -25.24
CA ASN A 553 -1.91 12.19 -26.59
C ASN A 553 -0.55 11.53 -26.90
N GLY A 554 -0.37 11.12 -28.16
CA GLY A 554 0.93 10.70 -28.70
C GLY A 554 1.89 11.88 -28.86
N GLY A 555 3.16 11.58 -29.11
CA GLY A 555 4.20 12.59 -29.32
C GLY A 555 3.90 13.48 -30.53
N TRP A 556 4.23 14.77 -30.43
CA TRP A 556 4.01 15.75 -31.48
C TRP A 556 4.66 15.37 -32.81
N LEU A 557 5.87 14.79 -32.80
CA LEU A 557 6.53 14.33 -34.01
C LEU A 557 6.08 12.93 -34.38
N ALA A 558 6.20 11.98 -33.45
CA ALA A 558 5.88 10.58 -33.71
C ALA A 558 5.40 9.85 -32.45
N GLY A 559 4.33 9.09 -32.62
CA GLY A 559 3.86 8.13 -31.63
C GLY A 559 2.36 7.99 -31.64
N ASP A 560 1.92 6.77 -31.40
CA ASP A 560 0.50 6.45 -31.32
C ASP A 560 -0.10 7.05 -30.06
N ALA A 561 -1.35 7.48 -30.13
CA ALA A 561 -2.03 7.97 -28.95
C ALA A 561 -2.61 6.82 -28.11
N GLY A 562 -2.82 7.10 -26.83
CA GLY A 562 -3.37 6.14 -25.89
C GLY A 562 -4.83 5.85 -26.16
N ALA A 563 -5.25 4.61 -25.93
CA ALA A 563 -6.67 4.25 -25.96
C ALA A 563 -7.43 4.83 -24.76
N GLY A 564 -8.72 5.12 -24.92
CA GLY A 564 -9.62 5.41 -23.80
C GLY A 564 -9.98 4.15 -23.00
N GLY A 565 -10.30 4.32 -21.73
CA GLY A 565 -10.81 3.23 -20.88
C GLY A 565 -12.29 2.97 -21.12
N ASN A 566 -12.75 1.75 -20.88
CA ASN A 566 -14.17 1.41 -20.96
C ASN A 566 -14.92 1.97 -19.74
N GLY A 567 -16.18 2.31 -19.93
CA GLY A 567 -17.11 2.62 -18.86
C GLY A 567 -17.45 1.38 -18.03
N GLY A 568 -17.69 1.58 -16.75
CA GLY A 568 -18.04 0.53 -15.81
C GLY A 568 -19.52 0.15 -15.89
N MET A 569 -19.84 -1.09 -15.50
CA MET A 569 -21.23 -1.56 -15.48
C MET A 569 -22.02 -0.90 -14.35
N GLY A 570 -23.30 -0.62 -14.60
CA GLY A 570 -24.24 -0.22 -13.57
C GLY A 570 -24.56 -1.35 -12.59
N GLY A 571 -24.80 -0.99 -11.33
CA GLY A 571 -25.15 -1.92 -10.27
C GLY A 571 -26.53 -2.52 -10.48
N SER A 572 -26.67 -3.83 -10.26
CA SER A 572 -27.98 -4.49 -10.34
C SER A 572 -28.75 -4.38 -9.04
N ASN A 573 -30.08 -4.43 -9.12
CA ASN A 573 -30.93 -4.58 -7.95
C ASN A 573 -31.51 -6.00 -7.89
N THR A 574 -31.46 -6.67 -6.74
CA THR A 574 -31.95 -8.05 -6.59
C THR A 574 -33.35 -8.11 -5.97
N ALA A 575 -34.14 -9.11 -6.35
CA ALA A 575 -35.48 -9.34 -5.81
C ALA A 575 -35.42 -9.80 -4.33
N ALA A 576 -36.31 -9.30 -3.47
CA ALA A 576 -36.37 -9.73 -2.07
C ALA A 576 -37.05 -11.11 -1.92
N PRO A 577 -36.50 -12.04 -1.12
CA PRO A 577 -37.24 -13.21 -0.65
C PRO A 577 -38.42 -12.79 0.24
N GLY A 578 -39.59 -13.36 -0.01
CA GLY A 578 -40.89 -13.09 0.61
C GLY A 578 -40.87 -12.61 2.07
N GLY A 579 -41.12 -11.32 2.26
CA GLY A 579 -41.56 -10.74 3.53
C GLY A 579 -42.99 -10.21 3.39
N ALA A 580 -43.75 -10.23 4.49
CA ALA A 580 -45.18 -9.90 4.57
C ALA A 580 -45.54 -8.41 4.29
N HIS A 581 -45.11 -7.87 3.14
CA HIS A 581 -45.31 -6.49 2.75
C HIS A 581 -46.17 -6.42 1.47
N ASN A 582 -47.16 -5.52 1.46
CA ASN A 582 -48.17 -5.39 0.41
C ASN A 582 -47.60 -4.82 -0.89
N GLY A 583 -47.25 -5.67 -1.86
CA GLY A 583 -47.09 -5.25 -3.26
C GLY A 583 -46.04 -4.17 -3.51
N ASN A 584 -44.93 -4.19 -2.78
CA ASN A 584 -43.86 -3.21 -2.98
C ASN A 584 -43.16 -3.39 -4.33
N ASN A 585 -42.90 -2.27 -5.00
CA ASN A 585 -42.19 -2.24 -6.27
C ASN A 585 -40.72 -2.66 -6.11
N GLY A 586 -40.19 -3.30 -7.15
CA GLY A 586 -38.76 -3.51 -7.31
C GLY A 586 -38.04 -2.19 -7.60
N GLY A 587 -36.80 -2.08 -7.15
CA GLY A 587 -35.94 -0.92 -7.43
C GLY A 587 -35.24 -1.03 -8.79
N SER A 588 -34.84 0.10 -9.36
CA SER A 588 -34.19 0.15 -10.67
C SER A 588 -32.74 -0.34 -10.64
N GLY A 589 -32.22 -0.78 -11.78
CA GLY A 589 -30.79 -0.93 -11.99
C GLY A 589 -30.10 0.44 -12.08
N GLY A 590 -28.79 0.47 -11.85
CA GLY A 590 -27.96 1.66 -12.06
C GLY A 590 -27.54 1.79 -13.52
N ASP A 591 -27.27 3.00 -13.97
CA ASP A 591 -26.78 3.25 -15.33
C ASP A 591 -25.33 2.77 -15.49
N GLY A 592 -24.96 2.35 -16.70
CA GLY A 592 -23.56 2.10 -17.07
C GLY A 592 -22.80 3.40 -17.33
N GLY A 593 -21.50 3.40 -17.07
CA GLY A 593 -20.64 4.55 -17.34
C GLY A 593 -20.29 4.68 -18.81
N ASN A 594 -19.94 5.88 -19.24
CA ASN A 594 -19.52 6.16 -20.61
C ASN A 594 -18.08 5.65 -20.85
N GLY A 595 -17.77 5.30 -22.09
CA GLY A 595 -16.41 5.00 -22.52
C GLY A 595 -15.57 6.27 -22.67
N GLY A 596 -14.30 6.19 -22.32
CA GLY A 596 -13.33 7.26 -22.48
C GLY A 596 -12.96 7.48 -23.94
N SER A 597 -12.70 8.72 -24.32
CA SER A 597 -12.19 9.04 -25.65
C SER A 597 -10.76 8.53 -25.85
N GLY A 598 -10.43 8.17 -27.09
CA GLY A 598 -9.04 7.94 -27.47
C GLY A 598 -8.22 9.22 -27.51
N GLY A 599 -6.92 9.13 -27.26
CA GLY A 599 -6.02 10.27 -27.36
C GLY A 599 -5.69 10.66 -28.81
N ASN A 600 -5.16 11.86 -29.01
CA ASN A 600 -4.77 12.33 -30.34
C ASN A 600 -3.29 12.09 -30.63
N ALA A 601 -2.94 11.67 -31.83
CA ALA A 601 -1.56 11.60 -32.30
C ALA A 601 -1.09 12.96 -32.85
N GLY A 602 0.24 13.12 -32.99
CA GLY A 602 0.89 14.35 -33.44
C GLY A 602 0.98 14.49 -34.96
N LEU A 603 2.19 14.47 -35.50
CA LEU A 603 2.46 14.57 -36.94
C LEU A 603 2.38 13.20 -37.62
N PHE A 604 2.95 12.18 -36.96
CA PHE A 604 2.93 10.77 -37.36
C PHE A 604 2.44 9.89 -36.22
N GLY A 605 1.58 8.92 -36.52
CA GLY A 605 1.08 7.94 -35.55
C GLY A 605 -0.43 7.80 -35.64
N ASN A 606 -0.94 6.74 -35.02
CA ASN A 606 -2.36 6.42 -35.04
C ASN A 606 -3.08 7.10 -33.87
N GLY A 607 -4.33 7.51 -34.12
CA GLY A 607 -5.22 7.98 -33.07
C GLY A 607 -5.60 6.85 -32.13
N GLY A 608 -5.83 7.18 -30.86
CA GLY A 608 -6.19 6.20 -29.85
C GLY A 608 -7.59 5.65 -30.10
N ASN A 609 -7.80 4.36 -29.89
CA ASN A 609 -9.16 3.80 -29.89
C ASN A 609 -9.89 4.26 -28.63
N ALA A 610 -11.18 4.53 -28.74
CA ALA A 610 -11.98 4.83 -27.56
C ALA A 610 -12.39 3.57 -26.80
N GLY A 611 -12.74 3.75 -25.53
CA GLY A 611 -13.35 2.71 -24.72
C GLY A 611 -14.86 2.58 -25.00
N GLY A 612 -15.39 1.38 -24.79
CA GLY A 612 -16.82 1.12 -24.86
C GLY A 612 -17.57 1.61 -23.62
N GLY A 613 -18.85 1.91 -23.76
CA GLY A 613 -19.74 2.19 -22.64
C GLY A 613 -20.07 0.93 -21.83
N GLY A 614 -20.26 1.12 -20.53
CA GLY A 614 -20.64 0.05 -19.61
C GLY A 614 -22.12 -0.32 -19.75
N SER A 615 -22.45 -1.58 -19.48
CA SER A 615 -23.85 -2.02 -19.48
C SER A 615 -24.62 -1.47 -18.28
N GLY A 616 -25.91 -1.18 -18.47
CA GLY A 616 -26.84 -0.88 -17.37
C GLY A 616 -27.09 -2.08 -16.46
N GLY A 617 -27.35 -1.80 -15.19
CA GLY A 617 -27.69 -2.80 -14.19
C GLY A 617 -29.11 -3.34 -14.36
N SER A 618 -29.36 -4.57 -13.93
CA SER A 618 -30.72 -5.12 -13.96
C SER A 618 -31.60 -4.54 -12.85
N GLY A 619 -32.89 -4.32 -13.14
CA GLY A 619 -33.90 -3.97 -12.17
C GLY A 619 -34.29 -5.14 -11.27
N GLY A 620 -34.69 -4.83 -10.03
CA GLY A 620 -35.08 -5.83 -9.04
C GLY A 620 -36.51 -6.32 -9.25
N GLY A 621 -36.75 -7.61 -8.96
CA GLY A 621 -38.11 -8.15 -8.90
C GLY A 621 -38.91 -7.56 -7.74
N ALA A 622 -40.23 -7.51 -7.91
CA ALA A 622 -41.16 -6.95 -6.94
C ALA A 622 -41.72 -8.00 -5.96
N ASN A 623 -42.33 -7.52 -4.87
CA ASN A 623 -42.87 -8.41 -3.83
C ASN A 623 -44.28 -8.91 -4.16
N THR A 624 -44.58 -10.12 -3.70
CA THR A 624 -45.94 -10.67 -3.76
C THR A 624 -46.90 -9.90 -2.85
N GLY A 625 -48.16 -9.76 -3.25
CA GLY A 625 -49.21 -9.16 -2.44
C GLY A 625 -49.55 -9.97 -1.19
N ILE A 626 -50.09 -9.31 -0.16
CA ILE A 626 -50.49 -9.96 1.09
C ILE A 626 -51.76 -10.80 0.86
N ASN A 627 -51.79 -12.01 1.45
CA ASN A 627 -52.96 -12.88 1.40
C ASN A 627 -54.17 -12.23 2.10
N GLY A 628 -55.36 -12.40 1.53
CA GLY A 628 -56.59 -11.87 2.11
C GLY A 628 -56.90 -12.51 3.46
N ILE A 629 -57.54 -11.74 4.34
CA ILE A 629 -58.05 -12.20 5.65
C ILE A 629 -59.58 -12.05 5.67
N ALA A 630 -60.24 -12.55 6.72
CA ALA A 630 -61.70 -12.67 6.75
C ALA A 630 -62.47 -11.36 6.49
N LEU A 631 -61.87 -10.21 6.76
CA LEU A 631 -62.47 -8.88 6.63
C LEU A 631 -61.79 -8.00 5.57
N ALA A 632 -60.78 -8.49 4.83
CA ALA A 632 -60.04 -7.70 3.86
C ALA A 632 -59.67 -8.51 2.60
N PRO A 633 -59.79 -7.92 1.39
CA PRO A 633 -59.35 -8.57 0.16
C PRO A 633 -57.82 -8.75 0.14
N ALA A 634 -57.34 -9.67 -0.69
CA ALA A 634 -55.91 -9.85 -0.89
C ALA A 634 -55.28 -8.64 -1.60
N GLY A 635 -54.02 -8.34 -1.26
CA GLY A 635 -53.26 -7.24 -1.82
C GLY A 635 -52.71 -7.54 -3.22
N PRO A 636 -52.49 -6.51 -4.07
CA PRO A 636 -51.83 -6.68 -5.36
C PRO A 636 -50.34 -6.98 -5.18
N GLY A 637 -49.72 -7.60 -6.17
CA GLY A 637 -48.27 -7.68 -6.29
C GLY A 637 -47.66 -6.36 -6.77
N GLY A 638 -46.39 -6.13 -6.45
CA GLY A 638 -45.69 -4.89 -6.82
C GLY A 638 -45.20 -4.89 -8.27
N THR A 639 -44.87 -3.71 -8.80
CA THR A 639 -44.27 -3.61 -10.14
C THR A 639 -42.77 -3.89 -10.10
N GLY A 640 -42.23 -4.62 -11.07
CA GLY A 640 -40.79 -4.82 -11.20
C GLY A 640 -40.04 -3.51 -11.42
N GLY A 641 -38.78 -3.44 -10.99
CA GLY A 641 -37.95 -2.26 -11.20
C GLY A 641 -37.42 -2.16 -12.63
N GLY A 642 -37.22 -0.94 -13.12
CA GLY A 642 -36.64 -0.73 -14.46
C GLY A 642 -35.17 -1.14 -14.53
N GLY A 643 -34.71 -1.60 -15.70
CA GLY A 643 -33.28 -1.75 -15.97
C GLY A 643 -32.59 -0.39 -16.11
N GLY A 644 -31.32 -0.31 -15.75
CA GLY A 644 -30.49 0.88 -15.95
C GLY A 644 -30.12 1.06 -17.42
N SER A 645 -29.82 2.29 -17.82
CA SER A 645 -29.35 2.58 -19.17
C SER A 645 -27.91 2.12 -19.40
N GLY A 646 -27.56 1.75 -20.62
CA GLY A 646 -26.18 1.52 -21.03
C GLY A 646 -25.46 2.85 -21.27
N GLY A 647 -24.16 2.90 -20.96
CA GLY A 647 -23.34 4.08 -21.21
C GLY A 647 -22.98 4.25 -22.68
N THR A 648 -22.69 5.47 -23.11
CA THR A 648 -22.25 5.74 -24.48
C THR A 648 -20.81 5.31 -24.71
N GLY A 649 -20.46 4.91 -25.93
CA GLY A 649 -19.07 4.66 -26.33
C GLY A 649 -18.31 5.96 -26.55
N GLY A 650 -17.01 5.97 -26.24
CA GLY A 650 -16.17 7.16 -26.44
C GLY A 650 -15.86 7.42 -27.92
N SER A 651 -15.47 8.66 -28.25
CA SER A 651 -14.99 9.00 -29.59
C SER A 651 -13.54 8.59 -29.78
N GLY A 652 -13.23 7.99 -30.93
CA GLY A 652 -11.86 7.70 -31.33
C GLY A 652 -11.01 8.97 -31.42
N GLY A 653 -9.72 8.83 -31.17
CA GLY A 653 -8.77 9.93 -31.20
C GLY A 653 -8.26 10.23 -32.60
N HIS A 654 -7.86 11.46 -32.86
CA HIS A 654 -7.36 11.87 -34.17
C HIS A 654 -6.02 11.22 -34.50
N SER A 655 -5.85 10.84 -35.77
CA SER A 655 -4.58 10.38 -36.31
C SER A 655 -3.51 11.46 -36.28
N GLY A 656 -2.27 11.07 -36.61
CA GLY A 656 -1.23 12.00 -36.97
C GLY A 656 -1.67 12.88 -38.15
N LEU A 657 -1.25 14.14 -38.15
CA LEU A 657 -1.64 15.13 -39.15
C LEU A 657 -1.29 14.68 -40.58
N LEU A 658 -0.13 14.05 -40.78
CA LEU A 658 0.34 13.64 -42.11
C LEU A 658 0.07 12.17 -42.37
N ILE A 659 0.50 11.30 -41.45
CA ILE A 659 0.42 9.85 -41.60
C ILE A 659 -0.12 9.23 -40.32
N GLY A 660 -1.13 8.39 -40.48
CA GLY A 660 -1.68 7.55 -39.41
C GLY A 660 -3.17 7.31 -39.58
N ASP A 661 -3.63 6.22 -38.98
CA ASP A 661 -5.04 5.88 -38.96
C ASP A 661 -5.77 6.64 -37.84
N GLY A 662 -7.03 7.00 -38.08
CA GLY A 662 -7.90 7.54 -37.05
C GLY A 662 -8.29 6.46 -36.05
N GLY A 663 -8.42 6.82 -34.78
CA GLY A 663 -8.88 5.90 -33.74
C GLY A 663 -10.33 5.46 -33.95
N SER A 664 -10.64 4.23 -33.59
CA SER A 664 -12.02 3.73 -33.63
C SER A 664 -12.87 4.29 -32.48
N GLY A 665 -14.15 4.53 -32.74
CA GLY A 665 -15.14 4.81 -31.71
C GLY A 665 -15.45 3.58 -30.85
N GLY A 666 -15.82 3.81 -29.60
CA GLY A 666 -16.16 2.77 -28.65
C GLY A 666 -17.58 2.25 -28.86
N SER A 667 -17.84 0.99 -28.55
CA SER A 667 -19.22 0.47 -28.57
C SER A 667 -20.06 1.10 -27.47
N GLY A 668 -21.35 1.31 -27.71
CA GLY A 668 -22.32 1.63 -26.66
C GLY A 668 -22.58 0.44 -25.74
N GLY A 669 -22.91 0.72 -24.50
CA GLY A 669 -23.25 -0.28 -23.49
C GLY A 669 -24.67 -0.81 -23.66
N ASN A 670 -24.89 -2.07 -23.30
CA ASN A 670 -26.23 -2.66 -23.33
C ASN A 670 -27.11 -2.09 -22.21
N GLY A 671 -28.41 -1.96 -22.48
CA GLY A 671 -29.39 -1.63 -21.45
C GLY A 671 -29.60 -2.80 -20.48
N GLY A 672 -29.89 -2.48 -19.21
CA GLY A 672 -30.17 -3.46 -18.18
C GLY A 672 -31.55 -4.09 -18.32
N ASN A 673 -31.74 -5.31 -17.84
CA ASN A 673 -33.04 -5.97 -17.89
C ASN A 673 -33.99 -5.42 -16.81
N GLY A 674 -35.27 -5.33 -17.13
CA GLY A 674 -36.33 -5.02 -16.16
C GLY A 674 -36.61 -6.18 -15.20
N GLY A 675 -36.98 -5.85 -13.97
CA GLY A 675 -37.31 -6.81 -12.93
C GLY A 675 -38.70 -7.43 -13.11
N THR A 676 -38.91 -8.62 -12.56
CA THR A 676 -40.23 -9.29 -12.61
C THR A 676 -41.25 -8.63 -11.69
N GLY A 677 -42.51 -8.56 -12.10
CA GLY A 677 -43.64 -8.16 -11.25
C GLY A 677 -43.94 -9.19 -10.17
N GLY A 678 -44.48 -8.74 -9.04
CA GLY A 678 -44.84 -9.59 -7.92
C GLY A 678 -46.17 -10.29 -8.13
N ASN A 679 -46.34 -11.51 -7.61
CA ASN A 679 -47.64 -12.20 -7.68
C ASN A 679 -48.67 -11.53 -6.77
N GLY A 680 -49.96 -11.61 -7.09
CA GLY A 680 -51.02 -11.17 -6.19
C GLY A 680 -51.13 -12.05 -4.94
N GLY A 681 -51.68 -11.50 -3.85
CA GLY A 681 -51.95 -12.30 -2.66
C GLY A 681 -53.04 -13.35 -2.88
N THR A 682 -52.98 -14.47 -2.15
CA THR A 682 -54.04 -15.50 -2.21
C THR A 682 -55.32 -15.00 -1.54
N ALA A 683 -56.49 -15.37 -2.06
CA ALA A 683 -57.77 -14.98 -1.46
C ALA A 683 -57.94 -15.50 -0.02
N GLY A 684 -58.48 -14.65 0.84
CA GLY A 684 -59.02 -15.06 2.14
C GLY A 684 -60.47 -15.55 2.03
N SER A 685 -61.15 -15.74 3.16
CA SER A 685 -62.57 -16.12 3.19
C SER A 685 -63.53 -15.09 2.56
N SER A 686 -63.05 -13.89 2.21
CA SER A 686 -63.77 -12.89 1.40
C SER A 686 -63.80 -13.19 -0.11
N GLY A 687 -63.06 -14.21 -0.56
CA GLY A 687 -63.17 -14.80 -1.90
C GLY A 687 -62.52 -14.03 -3.06
N LYS A 688 -61.83 -12.90 -2.82
CA LYS A 688 -61.11 -12.15 -3.87
C LYS A 688 -59.59 -12.20 -3.69
N GLY A 689 -58.92 -12.76 -4.70
CA GLY A 689 -57.47 -12.80 -4.84
C GLY A 689 -56.89 -11.47 -5.31
N GLY A 690 -55.58 -11.28 -5.09
CA GLY A 690 -54.87 -10.08 -5.53
C GLY A 690 -54.47 -10.15 -7.00
N ASN A 691 -54.38 -9.00 -7.65
CA ASN A 691 -53.79 -8.88 -8.98
C ASN A 691 -52.27 -9.06 -8.92
N GLY A 692 -51.67 -9.66 -9.94
CA GLY A 692 -50.23 -9.61 -10.15
C GLY A 692 -49.78 -8.19 -10.52
N GLY A 693 -48.57 -7.83 -10.14
CA GLY A 693 -47.95 -6.56 -10.51
C GLY A 693 -47.25 -6.65 -11.86
N ASN A 694 -47.08 -5.51 -12.53
CA ASN A 694 -46.44 -5.46 -13.84
C ASN A 694 -44.93 -5.73 -13.76
N GLY A 695 -44.33 -6.23 -14.83
CA GLY A 695 -42.88 -6.25 -14.97
C GLY A 695 -42.30 -4.84 -15.11
N GLY A 696 -41.02 -4.69 -14.78
CA GLY A 696 -40.27 -3.46 -15.00
C GLY A 696 -39.79 -3.34 -16.44
N ASN A 697 -39.63 -2.11 -16.93
CA ASN A 697 -39.14 -1.89 -18.29
C ASN A 697 -37.64 -2.20 -18.39
N GLY A 698 -37.19 -2.67 -19.56
CA GLY A 698 -35.78 -2.74 -19.89
C GLY A 698 -35.17 -1.35 -20.03
N GLY A 699 -33.88 -1.23 -19.71
CA GLY A 699 -33.13 0.00 -19.89
C GLY A 699 -32.75 0.24 -21.34
N ASN A 700 -32.62 1.51 -21.73
CA ASN A 700 -32.11 1.86 -23.06
C ASN A 700 -30.62 1.54 -23.15
N ALA A 701 -30.16 1.13 -24.32
CA ALA A 701 -28.74 1.00 -24.58
C ALA A 701 -28.09 2.37 -24.84
N GLY A 702 -26.77 2.40 -24.72
CA GLY A 702 -25.97 3.56 -25.10
C GLY A 702 -25.60 3.54 -26.58
N ASP A 703 -25.35 4.73 -27.11
CA ASP A 703 -24.91 4.92 -28.48
C ASP A 703 -23.42 4.56 -28.65
N GLY A 704 -23.06 4.10 -29.85
CA GLY A 704 -21.67 3.93 -30.25
C GLY A 704 -20.97 5.27 -30.52
N GLY A 705 -19.69 5.36 -30.19
CA GLY A 705 -18.89 6.55 -30.38
C GLY A 705 -18.42 6.73 -31.82
N SER A 706 -18.08 7.96 -32.19
CA SER A 706 -17.55 8.25 -33.53
C SER A 706 -16.12 7.74 -33.72
N GLY A 707 -15.82 7.24 -34.92
CA GLY A 707 -14.46 7.07 -35.39
C GLY A 707 -13.83 8.39 -35.81
N ALA A 708 -12.51 8.51 -35.72
CA ALA A 708 -11.79 9.72 -36.08
C ALA A 708 -11.25 9.69 -37.51
N ASN A 709 -10.95 10.86 -38.05
CA ASN A 709 -10.34 10.97 -39.36
C ASN A 709 -8.90 10.42 -39.37
N GLY A 710 -8.50 9.86 -40.51
CA GLY A 710 -7.11 9.51 -40.82
C GLY A 710 -6.28 10.70 -41.30
N GLY A 711 -4.97 10.50 -41.44
CA GLY A 711 -4.00 11.54 -41.75
C GLY A 711 -4.20 12.18 -43.12
N LEU A 712 -3.67 13.40 -43.29
CA LEU A 712 -3.84 14.19 -44.51
C LEU A 712 -3.28 13.49 -45.74
N LEU A 713 -2.11 12.83 -45.65
CA LEU A 713 -1.45 12.18 -46.78
C LEU A 713 -1.73 10.68 -46.86
N TYR A 714 -1.66 9.99 -45.72
CA TYR A 714 -1.89 8.55 -45.68
C TYR A 714 -2.53 8.16 -44.35
N GLY A 715 -3.69 7.51 -44.41
CA GLY A 715 -4.36 7.05 -43.21
C GLY A 715 -5.81 6.69 -43.47
N ASN A 716 -6.24 5.58 -42.88
CA ASN A 716 -7.64 5.20 -42.86
C ASN A 716 -8.40 5.99 -41.81
N GLY A 717 -9.67 6.26 -42.06
CA GLY A 717 -10.57 6.70 -41.01
C GLY A 717 -10.85 5.57 -40.02
N GLY A 718 -11.01 5.92 -38.74
CA GLY A 718 -11.39 4.98 -37.71
C GLY A 718 -12.84 4.52 -37.86
N ALA A 719 -13.11 3.25 -37.56
CA ALA A 719 -14.48 2.75 -37.54
C ALA A 719 -15.31 3.41 -36.44
N GLY A 720 -16.59 3.64 -36.70
CA GLY A 720 -17.56 4.03 -35.69
C GLY A 720 -17.92 2.86 -34.78
N GLY A 721 -18.25 3.16 -33.52
CA GLY A 721 -18.64 2.17 -32.54
C GLY A 721 -20.04 1.62 -32.79
N VAL A 722 -20.26 0.35 -32.47
CA VAL A 722 -21.60 -0.24 -32.52
C VAL A 722 -22.47 0.28 -31.36
N GLY A 723 -23.75 0.51 -31.60
CA GLY A 723 -24.71 0.82 -30.54
C GLY A 723 -25.02 -0.40 -29.68
N GLY A 724 -25.34 -0.18 -28.41
CA GLY A 724 -25.68 -1.26 -27.48
C GLY A 724 -27.07 -1.86 -27.74
N THR A 725 -27.31 -3.06 -27.22
CA THR A 725 -28.65 -3.67 -27.26
C THR A 725 -29.52 -3.20 -26.11
N GLY A 726 -30.77 -2.86 -26.36
CA GLY A 726 -31.75 -2.51 -25.34
C GLY A 726 -32.05 -3.67 -24.39
N GLY A 727 -32.33 -3.35 -23.12
CA GLY A 727 -32.61 -4.36 -22.10
C GLY A 727 -33.97 -5.02 -22.27
N THR A 728 -34.11 -6.26 -21.84
CA THR A 728 -35.41 -6.95 -21.89
C THR A 728 -36.34 -6.44 -20.79
N GLY A 729 -37.62 -6.24 -21.08
CA GLY A 729 -38.66 -6.01 -20.08
C GLY A 729 -38.88 -7.22 -19.18
N GLY A 730 -39.18 -6.99 -17.90
CA GLY A 730 -39.43 -8.05 -16.94
C GLY A 730 -40.79 -8.71 -17.12
N GLY A 731 -40.93 -9.97 -16.73
CA GLY A 731 -42.24 -10.65 -16.76
C GLY A 731 -43.23 -10.09 -15.73
N GLY A 732 -44.52 -10.05 -16.07
CA GLY A 732 -45.58 -9.71 -15.12
C GLY A 732 -45.83 -10.80 -14.07
N GLY A 733 -46.28 -10.41 -12.88
CA GLY A 733 -46.62 -11.33 -11.79
C GLY A 733 -47.97 -12.02 -12.02
N THR A 734 -48.16 -13.20 -11.42
CA THR A 734 -49.42 -13.95 -11.56
C THR A 734 -50.49 -13.43 -10.60
N GLY A 735 -51.72 -13.22 -11.08
CA GLY A 735 -52.89 -13.03 -10.22
C GLY A 735 -53.36 -14.38 -9.65
N THR A 736 -53.99 -14.39 -8.47
CA THR A 736 -54.48 -15.65 -7.88
C THR A 736 -55.87 -16.03 -8.40
N VAL A 737 -56.14 -17.34 -8.48
CA VAL A 737 -57.27 -17.97 -9.21
C VAL A 737 -58.68 -17.50 -8.78
N ALA A 738 -58.79 -16.79 -7.66
CA ALA A 738 -60.04 -16.25 -7.12
C ALA A 738 -60.25 -14.78 -7.54
N GLY A 739 -60.15 -14.47 -8.83
CA GLY A 739 -60.49 -13.16 -9.39
C GLY A 739 -59.34 -12.14 -9.50
N GLY A 740 -58.08 -12.55 -9.31
CA GLY A 740 -56.91 -11.71 -9.58
C GLY A 740 -56.49 -11.76 -11.06
N ILE A 741 -56.16 -10.61 -11.65
CA ILE A 741 -55.63 -10.50 -13.02
C ILE A 741 -54.10 -10.61 -12.99
N ASN A 742 -53.49 -11.20 -14.02
CA ASN A 742 -52.03 -11.21 -14.19
C ASN A 742 -51.49 -9.81 -14.51
N GLY A 743 -50.31 -9.49 -14.00
CA GLY A 743 -49.57 -8.30 -14.43
C GLY A 743 -49.10 -8.43 -15.87
N ILE A 744 -48.92 -7.28 -16.52
CA ILE A 744 -48.37 -7.20 -17.88
C ILE A 744 -46.84 -7.24 -17.78
N SER A 745 -46.14 -7.82 -18.75
CA SER A 745 -44.69 -7.68 -18.87
C SER A 745 -44.28 -6.21 -19.03
N GLY A 746 -43.06 -5.86 -18.63
CA GLY A 746 -42.51 -4.54 -18.91
C GLY A 746 -42.15 -4.38 -20.38
N ASP A 747 -42.01 -3.13 -20.81
CA ASP A 747 -41.55 -2.80 -22.17
C ASP A 747 -40.05 -3.09 -22.34
N GLY A 748 -39.63 -3.37 -23.56
CA GLY A 748 -38.22 -3.48 -23.90
C GLY A 748 -37.55 -2.12 -24.03
N GLY A 749 -36.26 -2.04 -23.68
CA GLY A 749 -35.49 -0.81 -23.85
C GLY A 749 -35.11 -0.56 -25.31
N SER A 750 -34.91 0.69 -25.70
CA SER A 750 -34.41 1.01 -27.05
C SER A 750 -32.95 0.60 -27.23
N GLY A 751 -32.59 0.17 -28.44
CA GLY A 751 -31.20 -0.06 -28.86
C GLY A 751 -30.49 1.27 -29.15
N GLY A 752 -29.18 1.30 -28.93
CA GLY A 752 -28.36 2.48 -29.16
C GLY A 752 -28.06 2.70 -30.64
N ALA A 753 -27.89 3.95 -31.05
CA ALA A 753 -27.44 4.28 -32.40
C ALA A 753 -25.98 3.85 -32.61
N GLY A 754 -25.62 3.52 -33.85
CA GLY A 754 -24.23 3.37 -34.24
C GLY A 754 -23.49 4.71 -34.28
N GLY A 755 -22.18 4.69 -34.13
CA GLY A 755 -21.32 5.86 -34.27
C GLY A 755 -20.85 6.06 -35.72
N PRO A 756 -20.68 7.30 -36.20
CA PRO A 756 -20.19 7.54 -37.56
C PRO A 756 -18.74 7.10 -37.73
N GLY A 757 -18.41 6.57 -38.91
CA GLY A 757 -17.03 6.27 -39.29
C GLY A 757 -16.24 7.54 -39.66
N GLY A 758 -14.94 7.51 -39.42
CA GLY A 758 -14.05 8.63 -39.72
C GLY A 758 -13.67 8.70 -41.20
N ASN A 759 -13.31 9.89 -41.68
CA ASN A 759 -12.90 10.09 -43.08
C ASN A 759 -11.43 9.78 -43.29
N ALA A 760 -11.08 9.23 -44.45
CA ALA A 760 -9.73 9.36 -45.01
C ALA A 760 -9.65 10.65 -45.85
N GLN A 761 -8.48 11.27 -45.93
CA GLN A 761 -8.32 12.58 -46.59
C GLN A 761 -7.81 12.46 -48.04
N THR A 762 -6.59 11.97 -48.27
CA THR A 762 -6.03 11.84 -49.63
C THR A 762 -5.81 10.39 -50.05
N ILE A 763 -5.09 9.60 -49.25
CA ILE A 763 -4.87 8.17 -49.47
C ILE A 763 -5.30 7.39 -48.22
N GLY A 764 -6.25 6.47 -48.38
CA GLY A 764 -6.76 5.62 -47.30
C GLY A 764 -8.26 5.37 -47.43
N ASN A 765 -8.74 4.35 -46.74
CA ASN A 765 -10.15 4.01 -46.72
C ASN A 765 -10.90 4.79 -45.64
N GLY A 766 -12.14 5.17 -45.92
CA GLY A 766 -13.03 5.68 -44.89
C GLY A 766 -13.34 4.58 -43.87
N GLY A 767 -13.49 4.95 -42.60
CA GLY A 767 -13.88 4.01 -41.55
C GLY A 767 -15.33 3.59 -41.71
N ASP A 768 -15.64 2.33 -41.42
CA ASP A 768 -17.02 1.85 -41.42
C ASP A 768 -17.86 2.58 -40.36
N GLY A 769 -19.13 2.81 -40.66
CA GLY A 769 -20.09 3.29 -39.68
C GLY A 769 -20.50 2.16 -38.75
N GLY A 770 -20.74 2.49 -37.48
CA GLY A 770 -21.20 1.52 -36.50
C GLY A 770 -22.62 1.06 -36.78
N ASN A 771 -22.89 -0.22 -36.51
CA ASN A 771 -24.24 -0.76 -36.52
C ASN A 771 -25.05 -0.18 -35.35
N GLY A 772 -26.34 0.05 -35.56
CA GLY A 772 -27.29 0.28 -34.47
C GLY A 772 -27.54 -1.01 -33.71
N GLY A 773 -27.78 -0.91 -32.41
CA GLY A 773 -28.08 -2.05 -31.56
C GLY A 773 -29.56 -2.43 -31.60
N ASP A 774 -29.85 -3.69 -31.34
CA ASP A 774 -31.23 -4.19 -31.27
C ASP A 774 -31.99 -3.56 -30.09
N GLY A 775 -33.28 -3.33 -30.26
CA GLY A 775 -34.20 -3.06 -29.15
C GLY A 775 -34.36 -4.29 -28.27
N GLY A 776 -34.75 -4.09 -27.02
CA GLY A 776 -35.01 -5.18 -26.09
C GLY A 776 -36.39 -5.78 -26.25
N VAL A 777 -36.53 -7.05 -25.86
CA VAL A 777 -37.80 -7.78 -25.84
C VAL A 777 -38.68 -7.34 -24.68
N GLY A 778 -39.96 -7.07 -24.91
CA GLY A 778 -40.92 -6.72 -23.86
C GLY A 778 -42.38 -6.75 -24.31
N ALA A 779 -43.30 -6.24 -23.47
CA ALA A 779 -44.72 -6.12 -23.83
C ALA A 779 -44.91 -5.24 -25.07
N ASN A 780 -44.23 -4.10 -25.10
CA ASN A 780 -43.87 -3.43 -26.34
C ASN A 780 -42.36 -3.63 -26.59
N PRO A 781 -41.97 -4.15 -27.76
CA PRO A 781 -40.57 -4.18 -28.20
C PRO A 781 -39.93 -2.80 -28.16
N GLY A 782 -38.66 -2.75 -27.75
CA GLY A 782 -37.85 -1.55 -27.89
C GLY A 782 -37.57 -1.25 -29.36
N THR A 783 -37.41 0.03 -29.70
CA THR A 783 -36.95 0.40 -31.05
C THR A 783 -35.49 0.02 -31.23
N GLY A 784 -35.14 -0.55 -32.38
CA GLY A 784 -33.73 -0.71 -32.77
C GLY A 784 -33.06 0.65 -33.01
N GLY A 785 -31.76 0.72 -32.76
CA GLY A 785 -30.95 1.89 -33.04
C GLY A 785 -30.63 2.04 -34.52
N ILE A 786 -30.40 3.27 -34.96
CA ILE A 786 -30.07 3.57 -36.36
C ILE A 786 -28.57 3.30 -36.60
N GLY A 787 -28.24 2.62 -37.69
CA GLY A 787 -26.87 2.45 -38.16
C GLY A 787 -26.30 3.78 -38.68
N ALA A 788 -25.00 3.99 -38.50
CA ALA A 788 -24.38 5.27 -38.85
C ALA A 788 -23.65 5.24 -40.20
N ALA A 789 -23.47 6.40 -40.80
CA ALA A 789 -22.72 6.55 -42.04
C ALA A 789 -21.24 6.15 -41.85
N GLY A 790 -20.69 5.43 -42.82
CA GLY A 790 -19.26 5.29 -42.97
C GLY A 790 -18.62 6.58 -43.44
N GLY A 791 -17.33 6.73 -43.20
CA GLY A 791 -16.57 7.90 -43.63
C GLY A 791 -16.21 7.86 -45.11
N THR A 792 -15.83 9.01 -45.65
CA THR A 792 -15.39 9.13 -47.04
C THR A 792 -14.02 8.49 -47.25
N GLY A 793 -13.82 7.83 -48.41
CA GLY A 793 -12.49 7.40 -48.85
C GLY A 793 -11.61 8.57 -49.26
N GLY A 794 -10.29 8.33 -49.35
CA GLY A 794 -9.32 9.33 -49.77
C GLY A 794 -9.62 9.88 -51.16
N THR A 795 -9.42 11.20 -51.32
CA THR A 795 -9.71 11.92 -52.58
C THR A 795 -8.88 11.46 -53.77
N LEU A 796 -7.71 10.83 -53.55
CA LEU A 796 -6.86 10.27 -54.59
C LEU A 796 -6.99 8.75 -54.68
N PHE A 797 -6.87 8.04 -53.55
CA PHE A 797 -7.02 6.59 -53.47
C PHE A 797 -7.71 6.17 -52.17
N GLY A 798 -8.69 5.28 -52.27
CA GLY A 798 -9.39 4.72 -51.13
C GLY A 798 -10.86 4.47 -51.41
N VAL A 799 -11.48 3.58 -50.63
CA VAL A 799 -12.92 3.35 -50.68
C VAL A 799 -13.62 4.01 -49.49
N PRO A 800 -14.85 4.51 -49.65
CA PRO A 800 -15.68 4.90 -48.53
C PRO A 800 -15.95 3.72 -47.59
N GLY A 801 -16.09 4.01 -46.31
CA GLY A 801 -16.55 3.03 -45.34
C GLY A 801 -18.02 2.65 -45.58
N THR A 802 -18.36 1.45 -45.16
CA THR A 802 -19.73 0.93 -45.24
C THR A 802 -20.65 1.66 -44.24
N HIS A 803 -21.93 1.75 -44.58
CA HIS A 803 -22.97 2.18 -43.65
C HIS A 803 -23.27 1.04 -42.67
N GLY A 804 -23.39 1.36 -41.38
CA GLY A 804 -23.80 0.40 -40.38
C GLY A 804 -25.24 -0.06 -40.61
N ALA A 805 -25.53 -1.29 -40.21
CA ALA A 805 -26.89 -1.81 -40.26
C ALA A 805 -27.75 -1.22 -39.14
N ASP A 806 -29.04 -1.02 -39.39
CA ASP A 806 -30.02 -0.68 -38.36
C ASP A 806 -30.26 -1.89 -37.45
N GLY A 807 -30.46 -1.62 -36.16
CA GLY A 807 -30.90 -2.60 -35.19
C GLY A 807 -32.35 -3.00 -35.40
N THR A 808 -32.69 -4.20 -34.95
CA THR A 808 -34.06 -4.73 -35.03
C THR A 808 -34.87 -4.37 -33.79
N ALA A 809 -36.19 -4.22 -33.95
CA ALA A 809 -37.10 -4.20 -32.82
C ALA A 809 -37.48 -5.66 -32.49
N THR A 810 -37.10 -6.16 -31.32
CA THR A 810 -37.35 -7.57 -30.92
C THR A 810 -38.41 -7.69 -29.86
#